data_AF-A0A0P0SAV6-F1
#
_entry.id   AF-A0A0P0SAV6-F1
#
_cell.length_a   1.000
_cell.length_b   1.000
_cell.length_c   1.000
_cell.angle_alpha   90.00
_cell.angle_beta   90.00
_cell.angle_gamma   90.00
#
_symmetry.space_group_name_H-M   'P 1'
#
loop_
_entity.id
_entity.type
_entity.pdbx_description
1 polymer ?
#
loop_
_entity_poly.entity_id
_entity_poly.type
_entity_poly.pdbx_seq_one_letter_code
_entity_poly.pdbx_strand_id
1 'polypeptide(L)'
;MTSPGGAGPARTETATRSRFRPELQGLRALAVVLVVVYHVWVGRVSGGVDVFFLITGFLIVGGLYRAGLRGGVDVLATWKRQLSRLLPAITVVLAAGIAAGAFLLPESRWSPTVRETVASLLFVQNWELAANAVDYAARSDAASIVQHFWSLSIQGQFYLVAPLLVAGVVIASQRDRADLHTRLTGTLLVVGGASLAYSVYLTVVNQPLAYFHSLTRVWEFALGGLLALWISRIEGRPELTAGARMALGWLGVLALVSCGVLLQVDRAFPGWAALWPTVAAALVIVAGRSGHPLGADRLLAGPLLRSIGDLSFPLYLWHWPILVLALVYTGDERLSLGAGAVVIGVSFVLAWLTHRFVERPIAALDVRHSLRTGLALALVVLVGAAGWFGVATARASVQVEAGSPTHPGAAALAPGFEYAGLADTDPATAPAAEVDLAPSLVGAPDDWSYHRGTWDCGPLQRDGVEMQFCTIPPPGDAPPERRIVVIGDSHIQQYVASLMPVAAQRHWEIIGMFRGACPFSTGSETDPADEGCTAFNAAAAAETAELRPDALLTLATRDVRPGLTESTPHGFVDAWWRMHDAGVPVVAVRDNPRPPFFVPECISTQGRHAEGCALDRHDVYPTLPPYAALPDVPPNVSFIDTAPAICEQDRCPAEIGNVLVYMDDNHLTATYAETMAPVFADHFESRLGW
;
A
#
# COMPACT_ATOMS: atom_id res chain seq x y z
N MET A 1 -22.61 78.94 39.78
CA MET A 1 -21.17 78.69 39.51
C MET A 1 -20.97 77.17 39.57
N THR A 2 -21.17 76.42 38.47
CA THR A 2 -20.17 76.04 37.42
C THR A 2 -19.07 75.12 37.99
N SER A 3 -19.12 73.79 37.88
CA SER A 3 -18.84 72.88 36.73
C SER A 3 -17.64 71.95 37.13
N PRO A 4 -17.24 70.89 36.39
CA PRO A 4 -17.85 69.55 36.35
C PRO A 4 -16.83 68.41 36.62
N GLY A 5 -17.30 67.15 36.57
CA GLY A 5 -16.57 65.93 36.89
C GLY A 5 -15.49 65.47 35.89
N GLY A 6 -14.52 64.73 36.43
CA GLY A 6 -13.47 64.03 35.69
C GLY A 6 -13.88 62.60 35.34
N ALA A 7 -13.95 62.32 34.05
CA ALA A 7 -14.06 60.98 33.49
C ALA A 7 -12.73 60.23 33.66
N GLY A 8 -12.77 59.09 34.37
CA GLY A 8 -11.67 58.12 34.36
C GLY A 8 -11.60 57.39 33.02
N PRO A 9 -10.39 57.08 32.49
CA PRO A 9 -10.25 56.49 31.17
C PRO A 9 -10.87 55.09 31.15
N ALA A 10 -11.85 54.91 30.27
CA ALA A 10 -12.40 53.61 29.92
C ALA A 10 -11.26 52.73 29.37
N ARG A 11 -10.92 51.68 30.11
CA ARG A 11 -10.13 50.55 29.58
C ARG A 11 -10.98 49.85 28.53
N THR A 12 -10.74 50.18 27.26
CA THR A 12 -11.26 49.43 26.13
C THR A 12 -10.53 48.09 26.06
N GLU A 13 -10.94 47.12 26.88
CA GLU A 13 -10.56 45.72 26.72
C GLU A 13 -11.30 45.15 25.50
N THR A 14 -10.72 45.32 24.32
CA THR A 14 -11.10 44.54 23.13
C THR A 14 -10.57 43.12 23.29
N ALA A 15 -11.16 42.37 24.23
CA ALA A 15 -11.03 40.93 24.30
C ALA A 15 -11.63 40.33 23.02
N THR A 16 -10.76 40.02 22.04
CA THR A 16 -11.13 39.27 20.83
C THR A 16 -11.56 37.86 21.25
N ARG A 17 -12.83 37.70 21.59
CA ARG A 17 -13.46 36.39 21.80
C ARG A 17 -13.24 35.55 20.53
N SER A 18 -12.67 34.36 20.70
CA SER A 18 -12.66 33.34 19.66
C SER A 18 -14.09 33.10 19.18
N ARG A 19 -14.39 33.55 17.96
CA ARG A 19 -15.71 33.36 17.35
C ARG A 19 -15.77 31.94 16.80
N PHE A 20 -16.68 31.12 17.34
CA PHE A 20 -16.95 29.78 16.81
C PHE A 20 -17.39 29.85 15.34
N ARG A 21 -16.75 29.06 14.46
CA ARG A 21 -17.00 29.00 13.01
C ARG A 21 -17.73 27.70 12.64
N PRO A 22 -19.08 27.67 12.69
CA PRO A 22 -19.86 26.45 12.43
C PRO A 22 -19.66 25.88 11.01
N GLU A 23 -19.31 26.71 10.04
CA GLU A 23 -19.02 26.34 8.66
C GLU A 23 -17.85 25.34 8.54
N LEU A 24 -16.89 25.35 9.48
CA LEU A 24 -15.80 24.38 9.50
C LEU A 24 -16.29 22.96 9.81
N GLN A 25 -17.34 22.83 10.63
CA GLN A 25 -17.94 21.51 10.88
C GLN A 25 -18.69 20.99 9.67
N GLY A 26 -19.40 21.87 8.95
CA GLY A 26 -20.03 21.51 7.69
C GLY A 26 -19.03 21.08 6.62
N LEU A 27 -17.89 21.78 6.52
CA LEU A 27 -16.83 21.41 5.58
C LEU A 27 -16.21 20.04 5.93
N ARG A 28 -15.97 19.75 7.21
CA ARG A 28 -15.54 18.42 7.68
C ARG A 28 -16.57 17.34 7.33
N ALA A 29 -17.86 17.64 7.48
CA ALA A 29 -18.94 16.72 7.12
C ALA A 29 -18.96 16.41 5.62
N LEU A 30 -18.84 17.45 4.78
CA LEU A 30 -18.76 17.28 3.33
C LEU A 30 -17.54 16.44 2.95
N ALA A 31 -16.37 16.74 3.52
CA ALA A 31 -15.14 16.01 3.26
C ALA A 31 -15.25 14.52 3.64
N VAL A 32 -15.74 14.17 4.84
CA VAL A 32 -15.87 12.76 5.24
C VAL A 32 -16.91 12.02 4.40
N VAL A 33 -18.05 12.65 4.08
CA VAL A 33 -19.07 12.02 3.24
C VAL A 33 -18.51 11.72 1.86
N LEU A 34 -17.77 12.66 1.27
CA LEU A 34 -17.09 12.44 0.00
C LEU A 34 -16.07 11.29 0.08
N VAL A 35 -15.26 11.20 1.14
CA VAL A 35 -14.35 10.07 1.35
C VAL A 35 -15.11 8.74 1.39
N VAL A 36 -16.14 8.64 2.23
CA VAL A 36 -16.90 7.40 2.43
C VAL A 36 -17.59 6.95 1.14
N VAL A 37 -18.30 7.86 0.46
CA VAL A 37 -19.02 7.56 -0.79
C VAL A 37 -18.06 7.07 -1.88
N TYR A 38 -16.90 7.72 -2.00
CA TYR A 38 -15.93 7.37 -3.01
C TYR A 38 -15.25 6.03 -2.74
N HIS A 39 -14.90 5.74 -1.50
CA HIS A 39 -14.35 4.44 -1.14
C HIS A 39 -15.37 3.31 -1.37
N VAL A 40 -16.63 3.52 -1.01
CA VAL A 40 -17.67 2.47 -1.09
C VAL A 40 -18.13 2.17 -2.52
N TRP A 41 -18.28 3.19 -3.37
CA TRP A 41 -18.91 3.01 -4.70
C TRP A 41 -18.07 3.43 -5.91
N VAL A 42 -17.07 4.29 -5.74
CA VAL A 42 -16.34 4.87 -6.89
C VAL A 42 -14.95 4.25 -7.06
N GLY A 43 -14.31 3.82 -5.98
CA GLY A 43 -12.94 3.30 -5.99
C GLY A 43 -11.90 4.35 -6.39
N ARG A 44 -12.14 5.63 -6.10
CA ARG A 44 -11.24 6.76 -6.43
C ARG A 44 -11.02 7.67 -5.22
N VAL A 45 -9.98 8.50 -5.27
CA VAL A 45 -9.74 9.55 -4.25
C VAL A 45 -10.69 10.72 -4.46
N SER A 46 -11.39 11.12 -3.40
CA SER A 46 -12.36 12.23 -3.44
C SER A 46 -11.74 13.60 -3.21
N GLY A 47 -10.50 13.67 -2.70
CA GLY A 47 -9.86 14.89 -2.23
C GLY A 47 -10.24 15.30 -0.79
N GLY A 48 -11.13 14.55 -0.13
CA GLY A 48 -11.62 14.90 1.21
C GLY A 48 -10.55 14.82 2.31
N VAL A 49 -9.55 13.95 2.17
CA VAL A 49 -8.42 13.85 3.11
C VAL A 49 -7.57 15.13 3.09
N ASP A 50 -7.32 15.69 1.91
CA ASP A 50 -6.52 16.92 1.75
C ASP A 50 -7.23 18.12 2.40
N VAL A 51 -8.57 18.13 2.39
CA VAL A 51 -9.39 19.09 3.17
C VAL A 51 -9.16 18.93 4.67
N PHE A 52 -9.06 17.70 5.20
CA PHE A 52 -8.75 17.49 6.61
C PHE A 52 -7.34 17.97 6.98
N PHE A 53 -6.35 17.80 6.13
CA PHE A 53 -5.00 18.33 6.35
C PHE A 53 -5.00 19.86 6.39
N LEU A 54 -5.69 20.51 5.45
CA LEU A 54 -5.83 21.97 5.44
C LEU A 54 -6.55 22.50 6.70
N ILE A 55 -7.68 21.89 7.08
CA ILE A 55 -8.41 22.29 8.31
C ILE A 55 -7.55 22.09 9.54
N THR A 56 -6.76 21.01 9.59
CA THR A 56 -5.84 20.72 10.69
C THR A 56 -4.76 21.80 10.81
N GLY A 57 -4.14 22.16 9.69
CA GLY A 57 -3.19 23.27 9.62
C GLY A 57 -3.81 24.58 10.13
N PHE A 58 -5.03 24.89 9.68
CA PHE A 58 -5.76 26.10 10.08
C PHE A 58 -6.01 26.17 11.60
N LEU A 59 -6.50 25.08 12.20
CA LEU A 59 -6.84 25.06 13.62
C LEU A 59 -5.60 25.06 14.52
N ILE A 60 -4.61 24.22 14.21
CA ILE A 60 -3.43 24.01 15.06
C ILE A 60 -2.47 25.19 14.98
N VAL A 61 -2.05 25.59 13.76
CA VAL A 61 -1.11 26.70 13.60
C VAL A 61 -1.74 28.00 14.12
N GLY A 62 -3.03 28.23 13.84
CA GLY A 62 -3.75 29.40 14.38
C GLY A 62 -3.82 29.39 15.91
N GLY A 63 -4.03 28.23 16.54
CA GLY A 63 -4.02 28.07 17.99
C GLY A 63 -2.64 28.35 18.60
N LEU A 64 -1.59 27.77 18.02
CA LEU A 64 -0.21 27.93 18.44
C LEU A 64 0.29 29.38 18.26
N TYR A 65 -0.05 30.02 17.14
CA TYR A 65 0.25 31.43 16.89
C TYR A 65 -0.34 32.32 17.98
N ARG A 66 -1.63 32.14 18.32
CA ARG A 66 -2.26 32.88 19.42
C ARG A 66 -1.64 32.60 20.78
N ALA A 67 -1.13 31.39 21.02
CA ALA A 67 -0.38 31.08 22.24
C ALA A 67 0.97 31.82 22.27
N GLY A 68 1.70 31.82 21.15
CA GLY A 68 2.95 32.57 20.98
C GLY A 68 2.79 34.07 21.28
N LEU A 69 1.70 34.69 20.80
CA LEU A 69 1.37 36.08 21.12
C LEU A 69 1.13 36.35 22.62
N ARG A 70 0.74 35.33 23.40
CA ARG A 70 0.49 35.43 24.84
C ARG A 70 1.71 35.07 25.70
N GLY A 71 2.89 34.92 25.10
CA GLY A 71 4.14 34.74 25.85
C GLY A 71 4.83 33.38 25.65
N GLY A 72 4.30 32.48 24.81
CA GLY A 72 5.01 31.25 24.45
C GLY A 72 4.11 30.08 24.05
N VAL A 73 4.73 29.02 23.55
CA VAL A 73 4.07 27.77 23.16
C VAL A 73 4.45 26.67 24.16
N ASP A 74 3.47 26.18 24.91
CA ASP A 74 3.64 24.97 25.72
C ASP A 74 3.46 23.73 24.82
N VAL A 75 4.58 23.21 24.33
CA VAL A 75 4.64 22.05 23.43
C VAL A 75 4.08 20.80 24.10
N LEU A 76 4.51 20.51 25.33
CA LEU A 76 4.10 19.30 26.04
C LEU A 76 2.61 19.31 26.36
N ALA A 77 2.05 20.43 26.83
CA ALA A 77 0.63 20.53 27.08
C ALA A 77 -0.18 20.44 25.78
N THR A 78 0.36 20.91 24.65
CA THR A 78 -0.27 20.76 23.33
C THR A 78 -0.34 19.30 22.92
N TRP A 79 0.77 18.56 22.98
CA TRP A 79 0.79 17.14 22.67
C TRP A 79 -0.14 16.34 23.59
N LYS A 80 -0.13 16.62 24.89
CA LYS A 80 -1.04 15.98 25.86
C LYS A 80 -2.50 16.16 25.49
N ARG A 81 -2.94 17.37 25.12
CA ARG A 81 -4.32 17.65 24.69
C ARG A 81 -4.69 16.96 23.38
N GLN A 82 -3.76 16.88 22.44
CA GLN A 82 -4.01 16.24 21.15
C GLN A 82 -4.15 14.73 21.32
N LEU A 83 -3.20 14.10 22.01
CA LEU A 83 -3.25 12.66 22.30
C LEU A 83 -4.47 12.28 23.14
N SER A 84 -4.84 13.08 24.14
CA SER A 84 -6.03 12.83 24.96
C SER A 84 -7.32 12.84 24.15
N ARG A 85 -7.35 13.59 23.04
CA ARG A 85 -8.50 13.67 22.14
C ARG A 85 -8.54 12.54 21.10
N LEU A 86 -7.39 12.11 20.59
CA LEU A 86 -7.31 11.18 19.45
C LEU A 86 -7.24 9.70 19.87
N LEU A 87 -6.43 9.38 20.88
CA LEU A 87 -6.15 8.00 21.26
C LEU A 87 -7.40 7.16 21.59
N PRO A 88 -8.43 7.69 22.29
CA PRO A 88 -9.57 6.86 22.68
C PRO A 88 -10.33 6.23 21.50
N ALA A 89 -10.64 7.02 20.46
CA ALA A 89 -11.36 6.49 19.30
C ALA A 89 -10.46 5.61 18.42
N ILE A 90 -9.20 6.01 18.22
CA ILE A 90 -8.21 5.22 17.48
C ILE A 90 -8.09 3.82 18.07
N THR A 91 -7.85 3.73 19.38
CA THR A 91 -7.62 2.45 20.06
C THR A 91 -8.85 1.55 20.05
N VAL A 92 -10.07 2.11 20.13
CA VAL A 92 -11.31 1.34 20.00
C VAL A 92 -11.44 0.72 18.61
N VAL A 93 -11.18 1.49 17.55
CA VAL A 93 -11.26 0.97 16.18
C VAL A 93 -10.16 -0.05 15.91
N LEU A 94 -8.92 0.19 16.36
CA LEU A 94 -7.82 -0.77 16.19
C LEU A 94 -8.08 -2.07 16.98
N ALA A 95 -8.59 -1.98 18.20
CA ALA A 95 -8.94 -3.18 18.99
C ALA A 95 -10.07 -3.98 18.34
N ALA A 96 -11.11 -3.31 17.83
CA ALA A 96 -12.16 -3.95 17.07
C ALA A 96 -11.65 -4.53 15.75
N GLY A 97 -10.71 -3.85 15.09
CA GLY A 97 -10.02 -4.31 13.89
C GLY A 97 -9.20 -5.57 14.14
N ILE A 98 -8.47 -5.67 15.26
CA ILE A 98 -7.78 -6.90 15.66
C ILE A 98 -8.77 -8.04 15.86
N ALA A 99 -9.85 -7.80 16.62
CA ALA A 99 -10.85 -8.83 16.87
C ALA A 99 -11.51 -9.29 15.57
N ALA A 100 -12.04 -8.36 14.76
CA ALA A 100 -12.67 -8.68 13.50
C ALA A 100 -11.69 -9.32 12.51
N GLY A 101 -10.46 -8.82 12.44
CA GLY A 101 -9.41 -9.33 11.57
C GLY A 101 -9.04 -10.77 11.89
N ALA A 102 -8.83 -11.10 13.16
CA ALA A 102 -8.47 -12.45 13.59
C ALA A 102 -9.58 -13.50 13.31
N PHE A 103 -10.85 -13.10 13.22
CA PHE A 103 -11.98 -14.01 12.98
C PHE A 103 -12.53 -14.00 11.55
N LEU A 104 -12.38 -12.89 10.82
CA LEU A 104 -13.06 -12.66 9.54
C LEU A 104 -12.10 -12.46 8.37
N LEU A 105 -10.83 -12.12 8.60
CA LEU A 105 -9.88 -12.00 7.50
C LEU A 105 -9.27 -13.35 7.12
N PRO A 106 -9.07 -13.60 5.81
CA PRO A 106 -8.22 -14.67 5.32
C PRO A 106 -6.86 -14.66 6.00
N GLU A 107 -6.34 -15.86 6.27
CA GLU A 107 -5.08 -16.06 6.99
C GLU A 107 -3.89 -15.38 6.31
N SER A 108 -3.91 -15.30 4.98
CA SER A 108 -2.91 -14.59 4.16
C SER A 108 -2.83 -13.09 4.44
N ARG A 109 -3.88 -12.48 5.00
CA ARG A 109 -3.92 -11.04 5.31
C ARG A 109 -3.52 -10.70 6.74
N TRP A 110 -3.22 -11.70 7.58
CA TRP A 110 -2.97 -11.50 9.02
C TRP A 110 -1.68 -10.73 9.29
N SER A 111 -0.54 -11.20 8.79
CA SER A 111 0.77 -10.59 9.06
C SER A 111 0.86 -9.12 8.63
N PRO A 112 0.46 -8.75 7.39
CA PRO A 112 0.43 -7.34 6.98
C PRO A 112 -0.51 -6.50 7.85
N THR A 113 -1.72 -7.00 8.15
CA THR A 113 -2.72 -6.28 8.96
C THR A 113 -2.22 -6.00 10.37
N VAL A 114 -1.54 -6.95 11.01
CA VAL A 114 -0.98 -6.78 12.35
C VAL A 114 0.12 -5.72 12.35
N ARG A 115 1.05 -5.79 11.40
CA ARG A 115 2.14 -4.82 11.25
C ARG A 115 1.58 -3.41 11.03
N GLU A 116 0.62 -3.26 10.13
CA GLU A 116 -0.04 -1.98 9.86
C GLU A 116 -0.86 -1.47 11.06
N THR A 117 -1.45 -2.34 11.87
CA THR A 117 -2.17 -1.95 13.09
C THR A 117 -1.24 -1.30 14.11
N VAL A 118 -0.05 -1.88 14.32
CA VAL A 118 0.98 -1.31 15.19
C VAL A 118 1.51 -0.01 14.60
N ALA A 119 1.80 0.03 13.30
CA ALA A 119 2.24 1.24 12.61
C ALA A 119 1.20 2.37 12.69
N SER A 120 -0.10 2.04 12.63
CA SER A 120 -1.20 2.99 12.78
C SER A 120 -1.25 3.61 14.17
N LEU A 121 -1.07 2.79 15.22
CA LEU A 121 -1.03 3.26 16.61
C LEU A 121 0.16 4.20 16.87
N LEU A 122 1.28 3.96 16.20
CA LEU A 122 2.50 4.75 16.30
C LEU A 122 2.53 5.95 15.34
N PHE A 123 1.48 6.15 14.53
CA PHE A 123 1.41 7.19 13.48
C PHE A 123 2.54 7.10 12.44
N VAL A 124 2.94 5.89 12.05
CA VAL A 124 3.98 5.63 11.03
C VAL A 124 3.49 4.73 9.89
N GLN A 125 2.20 4.41 9.82
CA GLN A 125 1.67 3.52 8.79
C GLN A 125 1.87 4.03 7.37
N ASN A 126 1.90 5.35 7.16
CA ASN A 126 2.21 5.88 5.84
C ASN A 126 3.64 5.52 5.38
N TRP A 127 4.58 5.36 6.30
CA TRP A 127 5.94 4.91 5.97
C TRP A 127 6.01 3.40 5.74
N GLU A 128 5.22 2.63 6.48
CA GLU A 128 5.01 1.20 6.23
C GLU A 128 4.49 0.97 4.81
N LEU A 129 3.43 1.68 4.41
CA LEU A 129 2.88 1.59 3.05
C LEU A 129 3.84 2.15 2.00
N ALA A 130 4.63 3.18 2.32
CA ALA A 130 5.64 3.71 1.41
C ALA A 130 6.78 2.71 1.16
N ALA A 131 7.19 1.95 2.18
CA ALA A 131 8.17 0.88 2.05
C ALA A 131 7.62 -0.27 1.19
N ASN A 132 6.38 -0.70 1.46
CA ASN A 132 5.72 -1.75 0.67
C ASN A 132 5.41 -1.30 -0.78
N ALA A 133 5.33 0.00 -1.04
CA ALA A 133 5.13 0.53 -2.39
C ALA A 133 6.39 0.51 -3.27
N VAL A 134 7.59 0.45 -2.66
CA VAL A 134 8.87 0.37 -3.37
C VAL A 134 9.49 -1.03 -3.32
N ASP A 135 9.09 -1.83 -2.34
CA ASP A 135 9.44 -3.25 -2.25
C ASP A 135 8.49 -4.08 -3.11
N TYR A 136 9.01 -4.53 -4.25
CA TYR A 136 8.25 -5.33 -5.21
C TYR A 136 7.79 -6.67 -4.62
N ALA A 137 8.59 -7.28 -3.74
CA ALA A 137 8.26 -8.57 -3.12
C ALA A 137 7.20 -8.43 -2.01
N ALA A 138 7.10 -7.26 -1.37
CA ALA A 138 6.09 -6.96 -0.36
C ALA A 138 4.79 -6.36 -0.93
N ARG A 139 4.68 -6.23 -2.25
CA ARG A 139 3.55 -5.56 -2.91
C ARG A 139 2.33 -6.48 -2.95
N SER A 140 1.46 -6.35 -1.95
CA SER A 140 0.09 -6.88 -2.01
C SER A 140 -0.85 -5.83 -2.59
N ASP A 141 -1.60 -6.18 -3.63
CA ASP A 141 -2.65 -5.30 -4.19
C ASP A 141 -3.89 -5.22 -3.27
N ALA A 142 -3.97 -6.08 -2.25
CA ALA A 142 -5.09 -6.16 -1.33
C ALA A 142 -4.93 -5.19 -0.15
N ALA A 143 -5.91 -4.30 0.01
CA ALA A 143 -5.91 -3.35 1.11
C ALA A 143 -6.13 -4.00 2.49
N SER A 144 -5.34 -3.57 3.48
CA SER A 144 -5.57 -3.96 4.87
C SER A 144 -6.81 -3.26 5.45
N ILE A 145 -7.41 -3.85 6.49
CA ILE A 145 -8.57 -3.25 7.20
C ILE A 145 -8.23 -1.96 7.94
N VAL A 146 -6.95 -1.62 8.08
CA VAL A 146 -6.48 -0.39 8.73
C VAL A 146 -5.80 0.56 7.77
N GLN A 147 -5.67 0.25 6.47
CA GLN A 147 -4.87 1.01 5.52
C GLN A 147 -5.15 2.52 5.53
N HIS A 148 -6.42 2.94 5.62
CA HIS A 148 -6.82 4.35 5.69
C HIS A 148 -6.15 5.17 6.82
N PHE A 149 -5.61 4.56 7.87
CA PHE A 149 -4.85 5.24 8.93
C PHE A 149 -3.57 5.91 8.41
N TRP A 150 -3.14 5.68 7.15
CA TRP A 150 -2.00 6.35 6.54
C TRP A 150 -2.13 7.87 6.63
N SER A 151 -3.32 8.40 6.35
CA SER A 151 -3.53 9.85 6.37
C SER A 151 -3.52 10.37 7.80
N LEU A 152 -4.06 9.58 8.73
CA LEU A 152 -4.04 9.89 10.15
C LEU A 152 -2.62 9.88 10.71
N SER A 153 -1.75 8.99 10.21
CA SER A 153 -0.32 8.92 10.54
C SER A 153 0.40 10.22 10.16
N ILE A 154 0.18 10.71 8.95
CA ILE A 154 0.72 12.02 8.51
C ILE A 154 0.18 13.16 9.40
N GLN A 155 -1.12 13.13 9.73
CA GLN A 155 -1.72 14.12 10.63
C GLN A 155 -1.11 14.05 12.05
N GLY A 156 -0.86 12.85 12.56
CA GLY A 156 -0.19 12.57 13.84
C GLY A 156 1.22 13.14 13.88
N GLN A 157 2.01 12.90 12.83
CA GLN A 157 3.34 13.47 12.66
C GLN A 157 3.29 15.00 12.61
N PHE A 158 2.32 15.58 11.92
CA PHE A 158 2.10 17.03 11.94
C PHE A 158 1.79 17.56 13.34
N TYR A 159 0.97 16.86 14.14
CA TYR A 159 0.71 17.24 15.53
C TYR A 159 1.96 17.20 16.41
N LEU A 160 2.93 16.33 16.10
CA LEU A 160 4.22 16.29 16.77
C LEU A 160 5.09 17.48 16.36
N VAL A 161 5.26 17.71 15.06
CA VAL A 161 6.21 18.68 14.50
C VAL A 161 5.73 20.13 14.60
N ALA A 162 4.45 20.41 14.38
CA ALA A 162 3.94 21.79 14.30
C ALA A 162 4.15 22.61 15.60
N PRO A 163 3.90 22.08 16.82
CA PRO A 163 4.20 22.80 18.05
C PRO A 163 5.68 23.15 18.19
N LEU A 164 6.59 22.26 17.80
CA LEU A 164 8.04 22.50 17.84
C LEU A 164 8.45 23.59 16.85
N LEU A 165 7.95 23.52 15.62
CA LEU A 165 8.22 24.52 14.58
C LEU A 165 7.74 25.91 15.03
N VAL A 166 6.49 26.02 15.49
CA VAL A 166 5.95 27.32 15.93
C VAL A 166 6.64 27.82 17.19
N ALA A 167 6.96 26.95 18.15
CA ALA A 167 7.73 27.34 19.33
C ALA A 167 9.12 27.88 18.96
N GLY A 168 9.83 27.22 18.04
CA GLY A 168 11.11 27.68 17.51
C GLY A 168 11.00 29.05 16.84
N VAL A 169 9.99 29.26 16.01
CA VAL A 169 9.72 30.57 15.38
C VAL A 169 9.41 31.64 16.43
N VAL A 170 8.61 31.32 17.46
CA VAL A 170 8.32 32.25 18.57
C VAL A 170 9.58 32.66 19.31
N ILE A 171 10.43 31.69 19.67
CA ILE A 171 11.70 31.96 20.36
C ILE A 171 12.62 32.82 19.48
N ALA A 172 12.74 32.49 18.20
CA ALA A 172 13.55 33.26 17.26
C ALA A 172 13.01 34.69 17.13
N SER A 173 11.70 34.86 16.95
CA SER A 173 11.05 36.18 16.86
C SER A 173 11.28 37.03 18.11
N GLN A 174 11.25 36.41 19.30
CA GLN A 174 11.53 37.12 20.56
C GLN A 174 13.00 37.55 20.66
N ARG A 175 13.94 36.72 20.20
CA ARG A 175 15.39 37.04 20.20
C ARG A 175 15.73 38.20 19.28
N ASP A 176 15.23 38.17 18.05
CA ASP A 176 15.56 39.17 17.04
C ASP A 176 14.60 40.38 17.04
N ARG A 177 13.64 40.39 17.99
CA ARG A 177 12.52 41.35 18.05
C ARG A 177 11.75 41.48 16.73
N ALA A 178 11.72 40.40 15.94
CA ALA A 178 11.00 40.35 14.68
C ALA A 178 9.51 40.08 14.91
N ASP A 179 8.67 40.63 14.04
CA ASP A 179 7.23 40.36 14.07
C ASP A 179 6.94 38.86 13.84
N LEU A 180 6.28 38.24 14.82
CA LEU A 180 5.93 36.82 14.80
C LEU A 180 5.06 36.48 13.60
N HIS A 181 4.13 37.37 13.24
CA HIS A 181 3.21 37.15 12.13
C HIS A 181 3.96 37.03 10.80
N THR A 182 4.85 37.98 10.52
CA THR A 182 5.69 38.02 9.32
C THR A 182 6.64 36.82 9.26
N ARG A 183 7.33 36.53 10.37
CA ARG A 183 8.30 35.43 10.40
C ARG A 183 7.63 34.07 10.20
N LEU A 184 6.54 33.81 10.91
CA LEU A 184 5.80 32.55 10.76
C LEU A 184 5.19 32.42 9.36
N THR A 185 4.70 33.51 8.76
CA THR A 185 4.25 33.52 7.37
C THR A 185 5.38 33.12 6.43
N GLY A 186 6.57 33.72 6.57
CA GLY A 186 7.75 33.36 5.76
C GLY A 186 8.15 31.90 5.93
N THR A 187 8.19 31.39 7.16
CA THR A 187 8.50 29.98 7.44
C THR A 187 7.50 29.04 6.75
N LEU A 188 6.20 29.30 6.87
CA LEU A 188 5.17 28.47 6.24
C LEU A 188 5.20 28.53 4.71
N LEU A 189 5.54 29.69 4.13
CA LEU A 189 5.72 29.82 2.68
C LEU A 189 6.92 29.01 2.18
N VAL A 190 8.05 29.06 2.89
CA VAL A 190 9.25 28.29 2.51
C VAL A 190 8.99 26.80 2.65
N VAL A 191 8.49 26.36 3.81
CA VAL A 191 8.23 24.93 4.06
C VAL A 191 7.13 24.40 3.15
N GLY A 192 6.04 25.16 2.96
CA GLY A 192 4.94 24.78 2.08
C GLY A 192 5.35 24.78 0.61
N GLY A 193 6.10 25.78 0.16
CA GLY A 193 6.60 25.85 -1.21
C GLY A 193 7.56 24.70 -1.54
N ALA A 194 8.51 24.41 -0.64
CA ALA A 194 9.43 23.28 -0.79
C ALA A 194 8.69 21.94 -0.80
N SER A 195 7.71 21.75 0.09
CA SER A 195 6.89 20.54 0.14
C SER A 195 6.04 20.36 -1.13
N LEU A 196 5.43 21.42 -1.67
CA LEU A 196 4.68 21.36 -2.91
C LEU A 196 5.58 21.04 -4.12
N ALA A 197 6.75 21.68 -4.21
CA ALA A 197 7.72 21.39 -5.27
C ALA A 197 8.19 19.93 -5.21
N TYR A 198 8.49 19.42 -4.01
CA TYR A 198 8.85 18.04 -3.80
C TYR A 198 7.71 17.06 -4.11
N SER A 199 6.47 17.43 -3.77
CA SER A 199 5.27 16.66 -4.14
C SER A 199 5.14 16.49 -5.66
N VAL A 200 5.28 17.59 -6.42
CA VAL A 200 5.22 17.55 -7.89
C VAL A 200 6.34 16.69 -8.45
N TYR A 201 7.58 16.93 -8.01
CA TYR A 201 8.75 16.16 -8.48
C TYR A 201 8.61 14.67 -8.19
N LEU A 202 8.34 14.28 -6.94
CA LEU A 202 8.28 12.88 -6.55
C LEU A 202 7.08 12.17 -7.18
N THR A 203 5.96 12.87 -7.42
CA THR A 203 4.81 12.29 -8.14
C THR A 203 5.18 11.90 -9.57
N VAL A 204 6.06 12.66 -10.25
CA VAL A 204 6.54 12.29 -11.59
C VAL A 204 7.54 11.13 -11.53
N VAL A 205 8.42 11.11 -10.52
CA VAL A 205 9.49 10.11 -10.41
C VAL A 205 8.99 8.76 -9.87
N ASN A 206 8.15 8.79 -8.83
CA ASN A 206 7.61 7.61 -8.17
C ASN A 206 6.29 7.99 -7.46
N GLN A 207 5.18 7.93 -8.20
CA GLN A 207 3.86 8.29 -7.69
C GLN A 207 3.42 7.47 -6.46
N PRO A 208 3.60 6.13 -6.40
CA PRO A 208 3.23 5.34 -5.23
C PRO A 208 3.94 5.80 -3.94
N LEU A 209 5.26 6.04 -4.02
CA LEU A 209 6.01 6.60 -2.90
C LEU A 209 5.52 8.01 -2.56
N ALA A 210 5.34 8.88 -3.57
CA ALA A 210 4.86 10.25 -3.38
C ALA A 210 3.51 10.30 -2.66
N TYR A 211 2.65 9.30 -2.88
CA TYR A 211 1.31 9.25 -2.31
C TYR A 211 1.32 9.16 -0.79
N PHE A 212 2.18 8.30 -0.22
CA PHE A 212 2.26 8.05 1.23
C PHE A 212 3.36 8.86 1.94
N HIS A 213 4.27 9.48 1.21
CA HIS A 213 5.40 10.20 1.79
C HIS A 213 4.97 11.48 2.53
N SER A 214 5.36 11.66 3.80
CA SER A 214 4.89 12.80 4.60
C SER A 214 5.28 14.17 4.02
N LEU A 215 6.51 14.30 3.48
CA LEU A 215 7.01 15.57 2.94
C LEU A 215 6.27 16.06 1.69
N THR A 216 5.55 15.20 0.96
CA THR A 216 4.73 15.63 -0.19
C THR A 216 3.38 16.22 0.23
N ARG A 217 3.02 16.13 1.52
CA ARG A 217 1.74 16.56 2.08
C ARG A 217 1.83 17.76 3.02
N VAL A 218 3.03 18.11 3.50
CA VAL A 218 3.24 19.21 4.48
C VAL A 218 2.66 20.55 3.98
N TRP A 219 2.70 20.81 2.68
CA TRP A 219 2.18 22.05 2.08
C TRP A 219 0.68 22.26 2.32
N GLU A 220 -0.11 21.21 2.47
CA GLU A 220 -1.56 21.28 2.69
C GLU A 220 -1.86 21.84 4.09
N PHE A 221 -1.10 21.38 5.09
CA PHE A 221 -1.13 21.95 6.44
C PHE A 221 -0.58 23.37 6.48
N ALA A 222 0.50 23.65 5.73
CA ALA A 222 1.10 24.97 5.66
C ALA A 222 0.12 25.99 5.07
N LEU A 223 -0.62 25.62 4.01
CA LEU A 223 -1.69 26.42 3.42
C LEU A 223 -2.80 26.71 4.44
N GLY A 224 -3.23 25.70 5.19
CA GLY A 224 -4.16 25.86 6.31
C GLY A 224 -3.65 26.87 7.35
N GLY A 225 -2.38 26.73 7.74
CA GLY A 225 -1.74 27.64 8.70
C GLY A 225 -1.64 29.07 8.18
N LEU A 226 -1.27 29.26 6.91
CA LEU A 226 -1.25 30.57 6.25
C LEU A 226 -2.64 31.20 6.25
N LEU A 227 -3.68 30.44 5.91
CA LEU A 227 -5.07 30.91 6.00
C LEU A 227 -5.38 31.35 7.43
N ALA A 228 -5.02 30.60 8.46
CA ALA A 228 -5.28 30.99 9.84
C ALA A 228 -4.60 32.29 10.28
N LEU A 229 -3.42 32.59 9.75
CA LEU A 229 -2.68 33.83 10.03
C LEU A 229 -3.25 35.04 9.30
N TRP A 230 -3.88 34.85 8.14
CA TRP A 230 -4.34 35.93 7.27
C TRP A 230 -5.86 36.10 7.23
N ILE A 231 -6.64 35.14 7.76
CA ILE A 231 -8.10 35.12 7.65
C ILE A 231 -8.76 36.40 8.18
N SER A 232 -8.30 36.94 9.31
CA SER A 232 -8.87 38.17 9.90
C SER A 232 -8.65 39.39 9.00
N ARG A 233 -7.51 39.46 8.30
CA ARG A 233 -7.22 40.54 7.34
C ARG A 233 -8.04 40.37 6.06
N ILE A 234 -8.27 39.14 5.61
CA ILE A 234 -9.07 38.84 4.42
C ILE A 234 -10.55 39.16 4.67
N GLU A 235 -11.09 38.72 5.81
CA GLU A 235 -12.50 38.99 6.17
C GLU A 235 -12.79 40.47 6.44
N GLY A 236 -11.77 41.23 6.86
CA GLY A 236 -11.88 42.67 7.10
C GLY A 236 -11.86 43.54 5.83
N ARG A 237 -11.62 42.95 4.66
CA ARG A 237 -11.56 43.70 3.39
C ARG A 237 -12.94 44.17 2.93
N PRO A 238 -13.14 45.47 2.64
CA PRO A 238 -14.44 45.99 2.20
C PRO A 238 -14.88 45.46 0.84
N GLU A 239 -13.94 44.99 0.00
CA GLU A 239 -14.21 44.41 -1.31
C GLU A 239 -14.88 43.03 -1.22
N LEU A 240 -14.77 42.34 -0.08
CA LEU A 240 -15.34 41.02 0.14
C LEU A 240 -16.83 41.13 0.52
N THR A 241 -17.64 41.58 -0.43
CA THR A 241 -19.10 41.78 -0.27
C THR A 241 -19.83 40.46 0.04
N ALA A 242 -21.06 40.56 0.56
CA ALA A 242 -21.90 39.39 0.83
C ALA A 242 -22.13 38.51 -0.42
N GLY A 243 -22.28 39.15 -1.60
CA GLY A 243 -22.39 38.45 -2.88
C GLY A 243 -21.11 37.71 -3.29
N ALA A 244 -19.95 38.35 -3.12
CA ALA A 244 -18.66 37.72 -3.38
C ALA A 244 -18.43 36.50 -2.46
N ARG A 245 -18.75 36.62 -1.16
CA ARG A 245 -18.66 35.50 -0.20
C ARG A 245 -19.58 34.35 -0.57
N MET A 246 -20.81 34.64 -1.00
CA MET A 246 -21.73 33.61 -1.50
C MET A 246 -21.13 32.88 -2.71
N ALA A 247 -20.61 33.61 -3.69
CA ALA A 247 -20.02 33.03 -4.90
C ALA A 247 -18.78 32.17 -4.57
N LEU A 248 -17.87 32.66 -3.72
CA LEU A 248 -16.71 31.89 -3.27
C LEU A 248 -17.10 30.61 -2.52
N GLY A 249 -18.13 30.69 -1.67
CA GLY A 249 -18.62 29.54 -0.92
C GLY A 249 -19.17 28.44 -1.82
N TRP A 250 -20.03 28.80 -2.80
CA TRP A 250 -20.56 27.83 -3.76
C TRP A 250 -19.50 27.33 -4.73
N LEU A 251 -18.61 28.20 -5.22
CA LEU A 251 -17.49 27.79 -6.06
C LEU A 251 -16.62 26.77 -5.34
N GLY A 252 -16.30 27.00 -4.07
CA GLY A 252 -15.55 26.04 -3.25
C GLY A 252 -16.29 24.72 -3.06
N VAL A 253 -17.59 24.74 -2.73
CA VAL A 253 -18.39 23.50 -2.58
C VAL A 253 -18.48 22.72 -3.90
N LEU A 254 -18.80 23.39 -5.01
CA LEU A 254 -18.92 22.74 -6.32
C LEU A 254 -17.57 22.20 -6.80
N ALA A 255 -16.48 22.96 -6.63
CA ALA A 255 -15.14 22.49 -6.95
C ALA A 255 -14.73 21.27 -6.10
N LEU A 256 -15.08 21.25 -4.82
CA LEU A 256 -14.79 20.11 -3.95
C LEU A 256 -15.56 18.85 -4.38
N VAL A 257 -16.85 18.98 -4.70
CA VAL A 257 -17.68 17.85 -5.16
C VAL A 257 -17.23 17.34 -6.52
N SER A 258 -16.76 18.23 -7.41
CA SER A 258 -16.30 17.84 -8.75
C SER A 258 -14.89 17.22 -8.76
N CYS A 259 -14.12 17.37 -7.68
CA CYS A 259 -12.73 16.89 -7.58
C CYS A 259 -12.58 15.43 -8.01
N GLY A 260 -13.26 14.50 -7.34
CA GLY A 260 -13.13 13.07 -7.64
C GLY A 260 -13.83 12.62 -8.94
N VAL A 261 -14.69 13.45 -9.53
CA VAL A 261 -15.36 13.16 -10.82
C VAL A 261 -14.44 13.53 -11.97
N LEU A 262 -13.78 14.68 -11.88
CA LEU A 262 -13.02 15.27 -12.98
C LEU A 262 -11.54 14.88 -12.97
N LEU A 263 -10.96 14.58 -11.81
CA LEU A 263 -9.54 14.25 -11.71
C LEU A 263 -9.30 12.74 -11.79
N GLN A 264 -8.40 12.36 -12.69
CA GLN A 264 -7.81 11.01 -12.73
C GLN A 264 -6.69 10.94 -11.68
N VAL A 265 -6.89 10.07 -10.70
CA VAL A 265 -6.10 10.01 -9.46
C VAL A 265 -4.82 9.21 -9.64
N ASP A 266 -4.88 8.22 -10.50
CA ASP A 266 -3.86 7.20 -10.76
C ASP A 266 -2.52 7.77 -11.26
N ARG A 267 -2.51 8.97 -11.86
CA ARG A 267 -1.26 9.56 -12.39
C ARG A 267 -0.89 10.93 -11.82
N ALA A 268 -1.84 11.67 -11.25
CA ALA A 268 -1.63 13.09 -10.93
C ALA A 268 -1.63 13.41 -9.43
N PHE A 269 -2.07 12.48 -8.57
CA PHE A 269 -2.20 12.68 -7.12
C PHE A 269 -0.97 12.16 -6.36
N PRO A 270 -0.44 12.85 -5.33
CA PRO A 270 -0.81 14.17 -4.83
C PRO A 270 -0.50 15.30 -5.80
N GLY A 271 0.75 15.39 -6.25
CA GLY A 271 1.27 16.37 -7.19
C GLY A 271 0.62 17.75 -7.13
N TRP A 272 0.38 18.32 -8.31
CA TRP A 272 -0.38 19.55 -8.47
C TRP A 272 -1.89 19.31 -8.37
N ALA A 273 -2.38 18.08 -8.58
CA ALA A 273 -3.81 17.77 -8.58
C ALA A 273 -4.46 18.01 -7.21
N ALA A 274 -3.73 17.78 -6.12
CA ALA A 274 -4.17 18.04 -4.76
C ALA A 274 -4.39 19.55 -4.45
N LEU A 275 -3.92 20.47 -5.31
CA LEU A 275 -4.31 21.90 -5.23
C LEU A 275 -5.81 22.09 -5.41
N TRP A 276 -6.48 21.21 -6.16
CA TRP A 276 -7.90 21.35 -6.44
C TRP A 276 -8.78 21.26 -5.17
N PRO A 277 -8.77 20.16 -4.40
CA PRO A 277 -9.59 20.06 -3.19
C PRO A 277 -9.13 21.01 -2.08
N THR A 278 -7.84 21.32 -2.00
CA THR A 278 -7.30 22.22 -0.97
C THR A 278 -7.67 23.69 -1.24
N VAL A 279 -7.55 24.16 -2.49
CA VAL A 279 -8.04 25.49 -2.86
C VAL A 279 -9.56 25.56 -2.72
N ALA A 280 -10.30 24.53 -3.13
CA ALA A 280 -11.75 24.47 -2.94
C ALA A 280 -12.15 24.65 -1.46
N ALA A 281 -11.50 23.94 -0.55
CA ALA A 281 -11.68 24.12 0.89
C ALA A 281 -11.27 25.52 1.37
N ALA A 282 -10.15 26.06 0.88
CA ALA A 282 -9.71 27.42 1.20
C ALA A 282 -10.77 28.46 0.81
N LEU A 283 -11.40 28.34 -0.36
CA LEU A 283 -12.48 29.21 -0.81
C LEU A 283 -13.67 29.18 0.15
N VAL A 284 -14.07 28.00 0.62
CA VAL A 284 -15.15 27.85 1.62
C VAL A 284 -14.76 28.52 2.94
N ILE A 285 -13.53 28.35 3.42
CA ILE A 285 -13.04 28.95 4.67
C ILE A 285 -12.98 30.49 4.57
N VAL A 286 -12.56 31.01 3.42
CA VAL A 286 -12.49 32.46 3.12
C VAL A 286 -13.88 33.08 2.97
N ALA A 287 -14.82 32.36 2.36
CA ALA A 287 -16.21 32.81 2.27
C ALA A 287 -16.82 33.07 3.65
N GLY A 288 -16.49 32.21 4.63
CA GLY A 288 -16.89 32.37 6.02
C GLY A 288 -18.40 32.51 6.18
N ARG A 289 -18.84 33.40 7.07
CA ARG A 289 -20.26 33.79 7.16
C ARG A 289 -20.55 34.82 6.09
N SER A 290 -21.23 34.41 5.02
CA SER A 290 -21.52 35.28 3.87
C SER A 290 -22.48 36.42 4.23
N GLY A 291 -23.40 36.19 5.19
CA GLY A 291 -24.49 37.11 5.50
C GLY A 291 -25.58 37.16 4.41
N HIS A 292 -25.47 36.31 3.38
CA HIS A 292 -26.38 36.25 2.25
C HIS A 292 -27.43 35.13 2.46
N PRO A 293 -28.71 35.32 2.07
CA PRO A 293 -29.75 34.31 2.25
C PRO A 293 -29.47 33.00 1.49
N LEU A 294 -28.74 33.07 0.38
CA LEU A 294 -28.36 31.93 -0.47
C LEU A 294 -26.90 31.46 -0.27
N GLY A 295 -26.25 31.88 0.82
CA GLY A 295 -24.87 31.49 1.08
C GLY A 295 -24.71 29.99 1.37
N ALA A 296 -23.67 29.38 0.80
CA ALA A 296 -23.30 27.99 1.08
C ALA A 296 -23.07 27.74 2.60
N ASP A 297 -22.67 28.77 3.34
CA ASP A 297 -22.50 28.73 4.80
C ASP A 297 -23.78 28.37 5.55
N ARG A 298 -24.97 28.63 5.01
CA ARG A 298 -26.23 28.22 5.63
C ARG A 298 -26.45 26.71 5.57
N LEU A 299 -26.11 26.10 4.43
CA LEU A 299 -26.14 24.65 4.26
C LEU A 299 -25.11 24.00 5.18
N LEU A 300 -23.86 24.48 5.12
CA LEU A 300 -22.74 23.96 5.90
C LEU A 300 -22.93 24.15 7.42
N ALA A 301 -23.55 25.24 7.86
CA ALA A 301 -23.90 25.47 9.27
C ALA A 301 -25.23 24.82 9.69
N GLY A 302 -25.90 24.10 8.78
CA GLY A 302 -27.13 23.37 9.08
C GLY A 302 -26.95 22.33 10.19
N PRO A 303 -28.02 21.99 10.94
CA PRO A 303 -27.91 21.04 12.05
C PRO A 303 -27.41 19.67 11.59
N LEU A 304 -27.87 19.17 10.44
CA LEU A 304 -27.48 17.88 9.89
C LEU A 304 -25.97 17.80 9.60
N LEU A 305 -25.44 18.74 8.80
CA LEU A 305 -24.02 18.75 8.46
C LEU A 305 -23.15 19.03 9.69
N ARG A 306 -23.60 19.82 10.66
CA ARG A 306 -22.87 19.97 11.94
C ARG A 306 -22.82 18.65 12.72
N SER A 307 -23.93 17.92 12.81
CA SER A 307 -23.96 16.61 13.49
C SER A 307 -23.07 15.58 12.81
N ILE A 308 -23.06 15.54 11.47
CA ILE A 308 -22.12 14.68 10.72
C ILE A 308 -20.68 15.16 10.93
N GLY A 309 -20.45 16.46 10.97
CA GLY A 309 -19.13 17.06 11.23
C GLY A 309 -18.58 16.68 12.61
N ASP A 310 -19.44 16.60 13.62
CA ASP A 310 -19.07 16.11 14.96
C ASP A 310 -18.68 14.63 14.94
N LEU A 311 -19.33 13.82 14.09
CA LEU A 311 -19.03 12.39 13.90
C LEU A 311 -17.92 12.12 12.85
N SER A 312 -17.41 13.16 12.18
CA SER A 312 -16.51 12.96 11.03
C SER A 312 -15.25 12.16 11.34
N PHE A 313 -14.70 12.30 12.55
CA PHE A 313 -13.51 11.55 12.95
C PHE A 313 -13.81 10.05 13.15
N PRO A 314 -14.72 9.64 14.06
CA PRO A 314 -15.02 8.21 14.22
C PRO A 314 -15.66 7.59 12.97
N LEU A 315 -16.39 8.35 12.15
CA LEU A 315 -16.90 7.87 10.86
C LEU A 315 -15.76 7.57 9.89
N TYR A 316 -14.75 8.44 9.82
CA TYR A 316 -13.53 8.17 9.05
C TYR A 316 -12.81 6.91 9.55
N LEU A 317 -12.80 6.62 10.86
CA LEU A 317 -12.14 5.42 11.36
C LEU A 317 -12.93 4.12 11.05
N TRP A 318 -14.25 4.14 11.14
CA TRP A 318 -15.07 2.93 10.99
C TRP A 318 -15.41 2.57 9.55
N HIS A 319 -15.50 3.54 8.63
CA HIS A 319 -15.98 3.24 7.27
C HIS A 319 -15.11 2.24 6.51
N TRP A 320 -13.80 2.28 6.73
CA TRP A 320 -12.85 1.49 5.95
C TRP A 320 -12.76 0.03 6.43
N PRO A 321 -12.60 -0.29 7.73
CA PRO A 321 -12.63 -1.68 8.19
C PRO A 321 -13.92 -2.38 7.78
N ILE A 322 -15.08 -1.71 7.90
CA ILE A 322 -16.37 -2.29 7.52
C ILE A 322 -16.47 -2.53 6.01
N LEU A 323 -15.94 -1.60 5.20
CA LEU A 323 -15.87 -1.78 3.74
C LEU A 323 -14.96 -2.96 3.37
N VAL A 324 -13.73 -3.01 3.88
CA VAL A 324 -12.77 -4.07 3.55
C VAL A 324 -13.30 -5.44 3.97
N LEU A 325 -13.86 -5.56 5.17
CA LEU A 325 -14.46 -6.81 5.64
C LEU A 325 -15.66 -7.22 4.78
N ALA A 326 -16.48 -6.26 4.32
CA ALA A 326 -17.58 -6.56 3.41
C ALA A 326 -17.09 -7.05 2.06
N LEU A 327 -16.07 -6.41 1.47
CA LEU A 327 -15.47 -6.82 0.19
C LEU A 327 -14.90 -8.24 0.28
N VAL A 328 -14.12 -8.52 1.33
CA VAL A 328 -13.57 -9.86 1.62
C VAL A 328 -14.68 -10.89 1.76
N TYR A 329 -15.76 -10.58 2.49
CA TYR A 329 -16.88 -11.50 2.67
C TYR A 329 -17.64 -11.77 1.36
N THR A 330 -17.80 -10.75 0.51
CA THR A 330 -18.50 -10.89 -0.77
C THR A 330 -17.65 -11.52 -1.87
N GLY A 331 -16.32 -11.39 -1.78
CA GLY A 331 -15.40 -11.70 -2.89
C GLY A 331 -15.46 -10.69 -4.05
N ASP A 332 -16.26 -9.63 -3.93
CA ASP A 332 -16.46 -8.62 -4.97
C ASP A 332 -15.40 -7.50 -4.87
N GLU A 333 -14.96 -6.97 -6.02
CA GLU A 333 -14.14 -5.75 -6.08
C GLU A 333 -14.93 -4.48 -5.72
N ARG A 334 -16.26 -4.50 -5.89
CA ARG A 334 -17.15 -3.36 -5.67
C ARG A 334 -18.48 -3.78 -5.09
N LEU A 335 -18.96 -3.00 -4.13
CA LEU A 335 -20.26 -3.24 -3.53
C LEU A 335 -21.39 -2.70 -4.39
N SER A 336 -22.50 -3.45 -4.44
CA SER A 336 -23.77 -2.94 -4.95
C SER A 336 -24.25 -1.70 -4.18
N LEU A 337 -25.17 -0.93 -4.75
CA LEU A 337 -25.76 0.22 -4.05
C LEU A 337 -26.39 -0.17 -2.71
N GLY A 338 -27.06 -1.33 -2.66
CA GLY A 338 -27.67 -1.85 -1.44
C GLY A 338 -26.64 -2.24 -0.39
N ALA A 339 -25.64 -3.05 -0.76
CA ALA A 339 -24.58 -3.48 0.16
C ALA A 339 -23.76 -2.29 0.67
N GLY A 340 -23.41 -1.35 -0.21
CA GLY A 340 -22.71 -0.12 0.18
C GLY A 340 -23.52 0.76 1.12
N ALA A 341 -24.84 0.86 0.94
CA ALA A 341 -25.71 1.60 1.86
C ALA A 341 -25.72 0.97 3.26
N VAL A 342 -25.69 -0.37 3.35
CA VAL A 342 -25.56 -1.09 4.63
C VAL A 342 -24.20 -0.79 5.28
N VAL A 343 -23.10 -0.87 4.52
CA VAL A 343 -21.75 -0.54 5.02
C VAL A 343 -21.70 0.87 5.60
N ILE A 344 -22.24 1.86 4.87
CA ILE A 344 -22.31 3.25 5.34
C ILE A 344 -23.18 3.35 6.60
N GLY A 345 -24.36 2.72 6.60
CA GLY A 345 -25.27 2.72 7.75
C GLY A 345 -24.63 2.16 9.01
N VAL A 346 -23.99 0.99 8.92
CA VAL A 346 -23.24 0.36 10.02
C VAL A 346 -22.11 1.27 10.50
N SER A 347 -21.35 1.86 9.57
CA SER A 347 -20.26 2.79 9.89
C SER A 347 -20.76 4.02 10.65
N PHE A 348 -21.92 4.58 10.29
CA PHE A 348 -22.54 5.68 11.02
C PHE A 348 -22.98 5.28 12.42
N VAL A 349 -23.59 4.10 12.58
CA VAL A 349 -24.00 3.59 13.90
C VAL A 349 -22.79 3.41 14.80
N LEU A 350 -21.74 2.75 14.32
CA LEU A 350 -20.50 2.54 15.07
C LEU A 350 -19.81 3.87 15.40
N ALA A 351 -19.75 4.81 14.46
CA ALA A 351 -19.22 6.14 14.69
C ALA A 351 -19.99 6.90 15.77
N TRP A 352 -21.32 6.82 15.74
CA TRP A 352 -22.18 7.42 16.77
C TRP A 352 -21.96 6.77 18.14
N LEU A 353 -21.87 5.45 18.21
CA LEU A 353 -21.58 4.71 19.44
C LEU A 353 -20.23 5.12 20.03
N THR A 354 -19.16 5.11 19.23
CA THR A 354 -17.83 5.54 19.66
C THR A 354 -17.86 7.00 20.13
N HIS A 355 -18.51 7.90 19.39
CA HIS A 355 -18.62 9.30 19.80
C HIS A 355 -19.37 9.47 21.13
N ARG A 356 -20.50 8.78 21.29
CA ARG A 356 -21.40 8.93 22.44
C ARG A 356 -20.88 8.30 23.72
N PHE A 357 -20.23 7.14 23.61
CA PHE A 357 -19.84 6.29 24.75
C PHE A 357 -18.33 6.30 25.04
N VAL A 358 -17.50 6.70 24.08
CA VAL A 358 -16.03 6.72 24.25
C VAL A 358 -15.52 8.15 24.23
N GLU A 359 -15.70 8.87 23.11
CA GLU A 359 -15.12 10.21 22.94
C GLU A 359 -15.68 11.21 23.94
N ARG A 360 -17.02 11.36 24.02
CA ARG A 360 -17.62 12.37 24.91
C ARG A 360 -17.31 12.14 26.39
N PRO A 361 -17.44 10.92 26.95
CA PRO A 361 -17.12 10.68 28.35
C PRO A 361 -15.63 10.90 28.65
N ILE A 362 -14.74 10.42 27.79
CA ILE A 362 -13.29 10.53 28.02
C ILE A 362 -12.78 11.96 27.82
N ALA A 363 -13.37 12.71 26.88
CA ALA A 363 -13.07 14.12 26.67
C ALA A 363 -13.59 15.03 27.79
N ALA A 364 -14.58 14.57 28.57
CA ALA A 364 -15.07 15.29 29.75
C ALA A 364 -14.15 15.14 30.97
N LEU A 365 -13.21 14.18 30.95
CA LEU A 365 -12.19 14.02 31.97
C LEU A 365 -11.11 15.11 31.83
N ASP A 366 -10.29 15.27 32.88
CA ASP A 366 -9.06 16.06 32.72
C ASP A 366 -8.09 15.36 31.74
N VAL A 367 -7.15 16.13 31.21
CA VAL A 367 -6.17 15.67 30.22
C VAL A 367 -5.36 14.46 30.73
N ARG A 368 -5.07 14.39 32.03
CA ARG A 368 -4.25 13.31 32.61
C ARG A 368 -5.01 11.99 32.64
N HIS A 369 -6.26 12.00 33.09
CA HIS A 369 -7.10 10.81 33.16
C HIS A 369 -7.50 10.34 31.75
N SER A 370 -7.77 11.28 30.85
CA SER A 370 -8.02 10.98 29.45
C SER A 370 -6.83 10.28 28.78
N LEU A 371 -5.60 10.80 28.97
CA LEU A 371 -4.39 10.15 28.47
C LEU A 371 -4.16 8.77 29.08
N ARG A 372 -4.31 8.61 30.39
CA ARG A 372 -4.17 7.30 31.06
C ARG A 372 -5.12 6.26 30.48
N THR A 373 -6.37 6.67 30.24
CA THR A 373 -7.39 5.80 29.62
C THR A 373 -6.99 5.43 28.20
N GLY A 374 -6.58 6.41 27.38
CA GLY A 374 -6.10 6.18 26.02
C GLY A 374 -4.86 5.27 25.97
N LEU A 375 -3.91 5.42 26.89
CA LEU A 375 -2.72 4.57 27.00
C LEU A 375 -3.05 3.16 27.46
N ALA A 376 -3.99 2.98 28.38
CA ALA A 376 -4.47 1.66 28.79
C ALA A 376 -5.13 0.92 27.61
N LEU A 377 -5.94 1.62 26.82
CA LEU A 377 -6.52 1.06 25.59
C LEU A 377 -5.46 0.76 24.53
N ALA A 378 -4.44 1.62 24.39
CA ALA A 378 -3.31 1.36 23.49
C ALA A 378 -2.54 0.10 23.90
N LEU A 379 -2.35 -0.14 25.20
CA LEU A 379 -1.74 -1.37 25.70
C LEU A 379 -2.57 -2.60 25.33
N VAL A 380 -3.91 -2.53 25.43
CA VAL A 380 -4.80 -3.62 24.99
C VAL A 380 -4.61 -3.91 23.49
N VAL A 381 -4.52 -2.87 22.66
CA VAL A 381 -4.24 -3.03 21.22
C VAL A 381 -2.89 -3.71 21.01
N LEU A 382 -1.83 -3.29 21.70
CA LEU A 382 -0.50 -3.88 21.56
C LEU A 382 -0.46 -5.35 22.01
N VAL A 383 -1.11 -5.69 23.13
CA VAL A 383 -1.20 -7.08 23.60
C VAL A 383 -2.00 -7.93 22.63
N GLY A 384 -3.12 -7.42 22.11
CA GLY A 384 -3.92 -8.11 21.10
C GLY A 384 -3.14 -8.33 19.79
N ALA A 385 -2.43 -7.30 19.32
CA ALA A 385 -1.59 -7.39 18.13
C ALA A 385 -0.43 -8.37 18.33
N ALA A 386 0.23 -8.37 19.49
CA ALA A 386 1.30 -9.31 19.81
C ALA A 386 0.79 -10.76 19.90
N GLY A 387 -0.40 -10.97 20.49
CA GLY A 387 -1.04 -12.28 20.53
C GLY A 387 -1.40 -12.79 19.13
N TRP A 388 -2.01 -11.93 18.31
CA TRP A 388 -2.36 -12.27 16.93
C TRP A 388 -1.10 -12.54 16.09
N PHE A 389 -0.06 -11.70 16.22
CA PHE A 389 1.24 -11.93 15.60
C PHE A 389 1.83 -13.27 16.01
N GLY A 390 1.83 -13.60 17.30
CA GLY A 390 2.35 -14.87 17.80
C GLY A 390 1.63 -16.09 17.20
N VAL A 391 0.30 -16.01 17.04
CA VAL A 391 -0.48 -17.06 16.36
C VAL A 391 -0.13 -17.13 14.86
N ALA A 392 -0.05 -15.98 14.19
CA ALA A 392 0.30 -15.90 12.78
C ALA A 392 1.70 -16.49 12.53
N THR A 393 2.70 -16.08 13.32
CA THR A 393 4.07 -16.61 13.25
C THR A 393 4.11 -18.10 13.55
N ALA A 394 3.38 -18.59 14.57
CA ALA A 394 3.34 -20.02 14.87
C ALA A 394 2.82 -20.84 13.66
N ARG A 395 1.76 -20.35 12.99
CA ARG A 395 1.22 -21.00 11.78
C ARG A 395 2.12 -20.86 10.56
N ALA A 396 2.76 -19.72 10.37
CA ALA A 396 3.72 -19.51 9.28
C ALA A 396 5.02 -20.32 9.47
N SER A 397 5.40 -20.59 10.72
CA SER A 397 6.64 -21.30 11.06
C SER A 397 6.59 -22.81 10.89
N VAL A 398 5.46 -23.38 10.46
CA VAL A 398 5.37 -24.80 10.12
C VAL A 398 6.21 -25.05 8.88
N GLN A 399 7.45 -25.47 9.09
CA GLN A 399 8.40 -25.80 8.04
C GLN A 399 8.15 -27.23 7.58
N VAL A 400 7.94 -27.37 6.29
CA VAL A 400 7.76 -28.65 5.62
C VAL A 400 8.86 -28.79 4.57
N GLU A 401 9.46 -29.96 4.52
CA GLU A 401 10.42 -30.29 3.47
C GLU A 401 9.68 -30.46 2.13
N ALA A 402 9.95 -29.56 1.20
CA ALA A 402 9.40 -29.59 -0.15
C ALA A 402 9.86 -30.86 -0.88
N GLY A 403 8.93 -31.57 -1.53
CA GLY A 403 9.24 -32.83 -2.23
C GLY A 403 9.32 -34.05 -1.30
N SER A 404 9.02 -33.90 -0.01
CA SER A 404 8.88 -35.03 0.92
C SER A 404 7.70 -35.94 0.53
N PRO A 405 7.65 -37.21 1.00
CA PRO A 405 6.53 -38.11 0.73
C PRO A 405 5.14 -37.57 1.11
N THR A 406 5.07 -36.73 2.14
CA THR A 406 3.83 -36.09 2.58
C THR A 406 3.53 -34.80 1.82
N HIS A 407 4.52 -34.16 1.21
CA HIS A 407 4.38 -32.92 0.45
C HIS A 407 5.12 -32.98 -0.90
N PRO A 408 4.76 -33.93 -1.77
CA PRO A 408 5.49 -34.16 -3.03
C PRO A 408 5.35 -33.03 -4.05
N GLY A 409 4.35 -32.15 -3.92
CA GLY A 409 4.15 -31.04 -4.86
C GLY A 409 4.07 -31.53 -6.31
N ALA A 410 4.81 -30.89 -7.21
CA ALA A 410 4.88 -31.22 -8.63
C ALA A 410 5.27 -32.69 -8.91
N ALA A 411 6.03 -33.34 -8.01
CA ALA A 411 6.38 -34.75 -8.17
C ALA A 411 5.14 -35.67 -8.16
N ALA A 412 4.03 -35.24 -7.54
CA ALA A 412 2.76 -35.98 -7.55
C ALA A 412 2.13 -36.09 -8.94
N LEU A 413 2.50 -35.21 -9.88
CA LEU A 413 2.04 -35.26 -11.28
C LEU A 413 2.93 -36.13 -12.17
N ALA A 414 4.07 -36.62 -11.65
CA ALA A 414 4.96 -37.46 -12.42
C ALA A 414 4.31 -38.83 -12.74
N PRO A 415 4.45 -39.34 -13.98
CA PRO A 415 3.93 -40.66 -14.33
C PRO A 415 4.49 -41.75 -13.43
N GLY A 416 3.62 -42.52 -12.77
CA GLY A 416 4.01 -43.63 -11.90
C GLY A 416 4.42 -43.22 -10.48
N PHE A 417 4.15 -41.97 -10.06
CA PHE A 417 4.32 -41.56 -8.67
C PHE A 417 3.40 -42.35 -7.73
N GLU A 418 3.95 -42.93 -6.66
CA GLU A 418 3.21 -43.61 -5.59
C GLU A 418 3.36 -42.83 -4.28
N TYR A 419 2.24 -42.50 -3.62
CA TYR A 419 2.28 -41.85 -2.31
C TYR A 419 2.80 -42.82 -1.25
N ALA A 420 4.05 -42.62 -0.82
CA ALA A 420 4.63 -43.43 0.25
C ALA A 420 3.96 -43.11 1.60
N GLY A 421 3.30 -44.12 2.19
CA GLY A 421 2.63 -44.02 3.50
C GLY A 421 1.10 -43.91 3.45
N LEU A 422 0.50 -43.79 2.27
CA LEU A 422 -0.96 -43.82 2.06
C LEU A 422 -1.44 -45.11 1.36
N ALA A 423 -0.61 -46.17 1.36
CA ALA A 423 -0.85 -47.41 0.62
C ALA A 423 -2.17 -48.16 0.96
N ASP A 424 -2.86 -47.78 2.06
CA ASP A 424 -4.17 -48.32 2.46
C ASP A 424 -5.32 -47.30 2.39
N THR A 425 -5.08 -46.09 1.88
CA THR A 425 -6.11 -45.07 1.66
C THR A 425 -6.15 -44.72 0.19
N ASP A 426 -7.29 -44.98 -0.47
CA ASP A 426 -7.52 -44.57 -1.85
C ASP A 426 -7.25 -43.05 -1.97
N PRO A 427 -6.43 -42.56 -2.92
CA PRO A 427 -6.12 -41.14 -3.07
C PRO A 427 -7.36 -40.23 -3.17
N ALA A 428 -8.51 -40.76 -3.61
CA ALA A 428 -9.79 -40.06 -3.63
C ALA A 428 -10.54 -40.04 -2.28
N THR A 429 -10.09 -40.83 -1.29
CA THR A 429 -10.71 -41.01 0.03
C THR A 429 -9.73 -40.89 1.22
N ALA A 430 -8.43 -40.78 0.97
CA ALA A 430 -7.44 -40.38 1.95
C ALA A 430 -7.89 -39.03 2.51
N PRO A 431 -8.07 -38.89 3.83
CA PRO A 431 -8.54 -37.64 4.38
C PRO A 431 -7.47 -36.59 4.10
N ALA A 432 -7.71 -35.74 3.10
CA ALA A 432 -6.98 -34.50 2.84
C ALA A 432 -7.01 -33.52 4.05
N ALA A 433 -7.68 -33.94 5.14
CA ALA A 433 -7.76 -33.29 6.43
C ALA A 433 -6.62 -33.64 7.41
N GLU A 434 -5.73 -34.62 7.16
CA GLU A 434 -4.68 -35.00 8.13
C GLU A 434 -3.27 -34.44 7.86
N VAL A 435 -3.00 -33.88 6.67
CA VAL A 435 -1.70 -33.28 6.33
C VAL A 435 -1.89 -31.78 6.13
N ASP A 436 -1.12 -30.96 6.85
CA ASP A 436 -1.17 -29.50 6.71
C ASP A 436 -0.78 -29.05 5.29
N LEU A 437 -1.21 -27.85 4.89
CA LEU A 437 -0.82 -27.26 3.61
C LEU A 437 0.56 -26.58 3.74
N ALA A 438 1.43 -26.76 2.76
CA ALA A 438 2.75 -26.12 2.71
C ALA A 438 2.89 -25.16 1.49
N PRO A 439 3.35 -23.91 1.67
CA PRO A 439 3.36 -23.18 2.93
C PRO A 439 1.94 -23.04 3.51
N SER A 440 1.83 -22.72 4.80
CA SER A 440 0.54 -22.37 5.38
C SER A 440 -0.03 -21.11 4.72
N LEU A 441 -1.35 -20.93 4.75
CA LEU A 441 -2.00 -19.76 4.15
C LEU A 441 -1.50 -18.43 4.73
N VAL A 442 -1.04 -18.42 6.00
CA VAL A 442 -0.40 -17.25 6.63
C VAL A 442 0.99 -16.97 6.03
N GLY A 443 1.78 -18.02 5.77
CA GLY A 443 3.14 -17.91 5.25
C GLY A 443 3.22 -17.78 3.74
N ALA A 444 2.17 -18.16 3.01
CA ALA A 444 2.16 -18.19 1.55
C ALA A 444 2.57 -16.85 0.90
N PRO A 445 2.05 -15.68 1.32
CA PRO A 445 2.44 -14.41 0.70
C PRO A 445 3.90 -14.01 0.89
N ASP A 446 4.61 -14.64 1.84
CA ASP A 446 6.04 -14.40 2.10
C ASP A 446 6.92 -15.54 1.56
N ASP A 447 6.34 -16.57 0.91
CA ASP A 447 7.07 -17.74 0.40
C ASP A 447 7.71 -17.48 -0.97
N TRP A 448 8.57 -16.47 -1.05
CA TRP A 448 9.28 -16.06 -2.27
C TRP A 448 10.65 -16.73 -2.41
N SER A 449 11.10 -17.00 -3.63
CA SER A 449 12.39 -17.65 -3.89
C SER A 449 13.60 -16.81 -3.42
N TYR A 450 13.47 -15.49 -3.39
CA TYR A 450 14.48 -14.56 -2.86
C TYR A 450 14.72 -14.73 -1.35
N HIS A 451 13.71 -15.18 -0.60
CA HIS A 451 13.85 -15.49 0.83
C HIS A 451 14.42 -16.90 1.06
N ARG A 452 14.60 -17.69 0.00
CA ARG A 452 15.28 -18.97 0.02
C ARG A 452 16.76 -18.75 -0.30
N GLY A 453 17.63 -19.49 0.41
CA GLY A 453 19.08 -19.46 0.22
C GLY A 453 19.77 -18.20 0.75
N THR A 454 21.10 -18.18 0.63
CA THR A 454 21.95 -17.07 1.07
C THR A 454 22.48 -16.31 -0.14
N TRP A 455 21.70 -15.35 -0.61
CA TRP A 455 22.09 -14.46 -1.70
C TRP A 455 23.17 -13.47 -1.25
N ASP A 456 24.26 -13.39 -2.01
CA ASP A 456 25.23 -12.29 -1.93
C ASP A 456 24.91 -11.25 -3.01
N CYS A 457 24.29 -10.15 -2.60
CA CYS A 457 23.80 -9.11 -3.52
C CYS A 457 24.60 -7.81 -3.38
N GLY A 458 24.99 -7.23 -4.52
CA GLY A 458 25.62 -5.92 -4.59
C GLY A 458 25.11 -5.10 -5.79
N PRO A 459 25.28 -3.77 -5.77
CA PRO A 459 25.02 -2.94 -6.93
C PRO A 459 26.12 -3.18 -7.99
N LEU A 460 25.70 -3.37 -9.24
CA LEU A 460 26.57 -3.45 -10.41
C LEU A 460 26.24 -2.30 -11.37
N GLN A 461 27.26 -1.55 -11.75
CA GLN A 461 27.16 -0.44 -12.69
C GLN A 461 27.62 -0.91 -14.07
N ARG A 462 26.72 -0.90 -15.06
CA ARG A 462 27.02 -1.32 -16.44
C ARG A 462 26.31 -0.38 -17.41
N ASP A 463 27.07 0.21 -18.34
CA ASP A 463 26.55 1.11 -19.37
C ASP A 463 25.66 2.26 -18.86
N GLY A 464 25.95 2.77 -17.66
CA GLY A 464 25.17 3.84 -17.00
C GLY A 464 23.88 3.38 -16.31
N VAL A 465 23.66 2.06 -16.24
CA VAL A 465 22.55 1.43 -15.51
C VAL A 465 23.10 0.83 -14.21
N GLU A 466 22.48 1.17 -13.08
CA GLU A 466 22.67 0.45 -11.83
C GLU A 466 21.70 -0.74 -11.79
N MET A 467 22.24 -1.95 -11.63
CA MET A 467 21.45 -3.17 -11.48
C MET A 467 21.85 -3.94 -10.24
N GLN A 468 20.91 -4.67 -9.66
CA GLN A 468 21.22 -5.59 -8.56
C GLN A 468 21.83 -6.87 -9.15
N PHE A 469 23.01 -7.22 -8.67
CA PHE A 469 23.73 -8.44 -9.04
C PHE A 469 23.80 -9.33 -7.80
N CYS A 470 23.14 -10.48 -7.86
CA CYS A 470 23.04 -11.39 -6.73
C CYS A 470 23.59 -12.77 -7.08
N THR A 471 24.41 -13.36 -6.21
CA THR A 471 24.94 -14.71 -6.40
C THR A 471 24.48 -15.65 -5.30
N ILE A 472 24.29 -16.92 -5.66
CA ILE A 472 24.22 -18.03 -4.72
C ILE A 472 25.46 -18.89 -5.01
N PRO A 473 26.48 -18.85 -4.13
CA PRO A 473 27.67 -19.67 -4.32
C PRO A 473 27.35 -21.15 -4.07
N PRO A 474 28.11 -22.08 -4.66
CA PRO A 474 27.99 -23.49 -4.36
C PRO A 474 28.37 -23.79 -2.88
N PRO A 475 27.92 -24.92 -2.31
CA PRO A 475 28.29 -25.28 -0.94
C PRO A 475 29.79 -25.55 -0.77
N GLY A 476 30.46 -24.82 0.13
CA GLY A 476 31.89 -25.01 0.43
C GLY A 476 32.79 -24.01 -0.29
N ASP A 477 34.11 -24.26 -0.27
CA ASP A 477 35.12 -23.30 -0.78
C ASP A 477 35.65 -23.64 -2.19
N ALA A 478 35.19 -24.75 -2.79
CA ALA A 478 35.64 -25.15 -4.12
C ALA A 478 35.04 -24.21 -5.20
N PRO A 479 35.74 -24.00 -6.34
CA PRO A 479 35.16 -23.25 -7.44
C PRO A 479 33.91 -23.95 -8.01
N PRO A 480 32.94 -23.20 -8.57
CA PRO A 480 31.75 -23.80 -9.13
C PRO A 480 32.08 -24.67 -10.35
N GLU A 481 31.41 -25.81 -10.46
CA GLU A 481 31.54 -26.69 -11.63
C GLU A 481 30.86 -26.08 -12.86
N ARG A 482 29.76 -25.36 -12.64
CA ARG A 482 29.01 -24.63 -13.65
C ARG A 482 28.50 -23.30 -13.10
N ARG A 483 28.35 -22.32 -13.97
CA ARG A 483 27.68 -21.04 -13.67
C ARG A 483 26.41 -20.92 -14.50
N ILE A 484 25.31 -20.63 -13.82
CA ILE A 484 24.02 -20.36 -14.45
C ILE A 484 23.65 -18.92 -14.15
N VAL A 485 23.46 -18.11 -15.20
CA VAL A 485 22.93 -16.76 -15.07
C VAL A 485 21.42 -16.81 -15.25
N VAL A 486 20.66 -16.06 -14.46
CA VAL A 486 19.20 -15.93 -14.53
C VAL A 486 18.86 -14.46 -14.74
N ILE A 487 18.17 -14.14 -15.84
CA ILE A 487 17.80 -12.76 -16.20
C ILE A 487 16.30 -12.66 -16.46
N GLY A 488 15.65 -11.68 -15.84
CA GLY A 488 14.29 -11.27 -16.17
C GLY A 488 13.57 -10.66 -14.97
N ASP A 489 12.26 -10.86 -14.93
CA ASP A 489 11.39 -10.36 -13.88
C ASP A 489 11.08 -11.41 -12.81
N SER A 490 10.04 -11.17 -12.02
CA SER A 490 9.58 -12.08 -10.98
C SER A 490 9.21 -13.47 -11.49
N HIS A 491 8.77 -13.60 -12.75
CA HIS A 491 8.32 -14.87 -13.29
C HIS A 491 9.45 -15.82 -13.62
N ILE A 492 10.64 -15.33 -13.97
CA ILE A 492 11.82 -16.21 -14.01
C ILE A 492 12.46 -16.36 -12.64
N GLN A 493 12.42 -15.31 -11.81
CA GLN A 493 13.02 -15.32 -10.48
C GLN A 493 12.43 -16.41 -9.57
N GLN A 494 11.11 -16.62 -9.61
CA GLN A 494 10.45 -17.68 -8.84
C GLN A 494 11.03 -19.08 -9.14
N TYR A 495 11.39 -19.35 -10.40
CA TYR A 495 11.91 -20.67 -10.81
C TYR A 495 13.33 -20.93 -10.32
N VAL A 496 14.02 -19.92 -9.77
CA VAL A 496 15.30 -20.14 -9.06
C VAL A 496 15.11 -21.15 -7.93
N ALA A 497 13.96 -21.18 -7.25
CA ALA A 497 13.68 -22.19 -6.22
C ALA A 497 13.78 -23.63 -6.74
N SER A 498 13.41 -23.88 -8.00
CA SER A 498 13.58 -25.19 -8.67
C SER A 498 15.05 -25.48 -9.00
N LEU A 499 15.87 -24.45 -9.22
CA LEU A 499 17.29 -24.61 -9.57
C LEU A 499 18.17 -24.83 -8.34
N MET A 500 17.82 -24.25 -7.19
CA MET A 500 18.65 -24.26 -5.98
C MET A 500 19.02 -25.66 -5.48
N PRO A 501 18.09 -26.65 -5.39
CA PRO A 501 18.46 -28.01 -4.99
C PRO A 501 19.44 -28.67 -5.96
N VAL A 502 19.25 -28.45 -7.27
CA VAL A 502 20.13 -28.99 -8.32
C VAL A 502 21.52 -28.37 -8.23
N ALA A 503 21.58 -27.04 -8.09
CA ALA A 503 22.85 -26.31 -7.97
C ALA A 503 23.63 -26.70 -6.71
N ALA A 504 22.94 -26.88 -5.57
CA ALA A 504 23.58 -27.32 -4.34
C ALA A 504 24.15 -28.74 -4.46
N GLN A 505 23.42 -29.67 -5.09
CA GLN A 505 23.86 -31.06 -5.27
C GLN A 505 25.01 -31.19 -6.28
N ARG A 506 25.01 -30.37 -7.34
CA ARG A 506 25.97 -30.43 -8.45
C ARG A 506 27.06 -29.36 -8.37
N HIS A 507 27.13 -28.64 -7.25
CA HIS A 507 28.17 -27.66 -6.98
C HIS A 507 28.22 -26.50 -8.03
N TRP A 508 27.04 -26.01 -8.41
CA TRP A 508 26.86 -24.90 -9.36
C TRP A 508 26.69 -23.55 -8.65
N GLU A 509 27.07 -22.49 -9.34
CA GLU A 509 26.80 -21.10 -8.94
C GLU A 509 25.60 -20.57 -9.71
N ILE A 510 24.68 -19.88 -9.01
CA ILE A 510 23.55 -19.17 -9.61
C ILE A 510 23.82 -17.68 -9.52
N ILE A 511 23.67 -16.96 -10.62
CA ILE A 511 23.84 -15.51 -10.71
C ILE A 511 22.51 -14.91 -11.18
N GLY A 512 21.87 -14.09 -10.36
CA GLY A 512 20.60 -13.43 -10.65
C GLY A 512 20.77 -11.95 -10.97
N MET A 513 20.13 -11.52 -12.06
CA MET A 513 19.94 -10.10 -12.41
C MET A 513 18.46 -9.89 -12.69
N PHE A 514 17.75 -9.28 -11.73
CA PHE A 514 16.29 -9.18 -11.77
C PHE A 514 15.80 -7.74 -11.82
N ARG A 515 14.73 -7.52 -12.58
CA ARG A 515 13.94 -6.28 -12.51
C ARG A 515 12.45 -6.60 -12.65
N GLY A 516 11.68 -6.26 -11.61
CA GLY A 516 10.23 -6.51 -11.59
C GLY A 516 9.52 -5.91 -12.80
N ALA A 517 8.56 -6.68 -13.35
CA ALA A 517 7.81 -6.36 -14.57
C ALA A 517 8.66 -6.09 -15.83
N CYS A 518 9.92 -6.54 -15.86
CA CYS A 518 10.84 -6.40 -16.99
C CYS A 518 11.42 -7.78 -17.37
N PRO A 519 10.69 -8.61 -18.13
CA PRO A 519 11.22 -9.88 -18.63
C PRO A 519 12.39 -9.63 -19.58
N PHE A 520 13.29 -10.60 -19.73
CA PHE A 520 14.45 -10.47 -20.60
C PHE A 520 14.02 -10.44 -22.08
N SER A 521 14.05 -9.24 -22.65
CA SER A 521 13.59 -8.94 -24.00
C SER A 521 14.38 -7.76 -24.58
N THR A 522 14.49 -7.67 -25.90
CA THR A 522 15.00 -6.48 -26.58
C THR A 522 14.05 -5.28 -26.52
N GLY A 523 12.77 -5.51 -26.19
CA GLY A 523 11.75 -4.49 -25.93
C GLY A 523 11.26 -4.49 -24.48
N SER A 524 10.48 -3.48 -24.09
CA SER A 524 9.71 -3.52 -22.84
C SER A 524 8.35 -4.12 -23.11
N GLU A 525 8.16 -5.37 -22.66
CA GLU A 525 6.96 -6.17 -22.94
C GLU A 525 5.75 -5.75 -22.09
N THR A 526 5.99 -5.13 -20.93
CA THR A 526 4.93 -4.72 -20.00
C THR A 526 4.46 -3.30 -20.25
N ASP A 527 5.39 -2.37 -20.38
CA ASP A 527 5.13 -0.96 -20.69
C ASP A 527 6.08 -0.50 -21.80
N PRO A 528 5.61 -0.33 -23.04
CA PRO A 528 6.44 0.13 -24.15
C PRO A 528 7.17 1.46 -23.92
N ALA A 529 6.75 2.27 -22.93
CA ALA A 529 7.40 3.52 -22.55
C ALA A 529 8.49 3.36 -21.47
N ASP A 530 8.71 2.16 -20.91
CA ASP A 530 9.76 1.91 -19.91
C ASP A 530 11.14 1.74 -20.60
N GLU A 531 11.77 2.87 -20.93
CA GLU A 531 13.15 2.93 -21.44
C GLU A 531 14.17 2.35 -20.45
N GLY A 532 13.86 2.35 -19.16
CA GLY A 532 14.72 1.72 -18.17
C GLY A 532 14.79 0.21 -18.40
N CYS A 533 13.72 -0.43 -18.89
CA CYS A 533 13.62 -1.89 -18.94
C CYS A 533 14.50 -2.42 -20.07
N THR A 534 14.41 -1.75 -21.21
CA THR A 534 15.30 -2.01 -22.34
C THR A 534 16.76 -1.72 -22.00
N ALA A 535 17.05 -0.64 -21.24
CA ALA A 535 18.40 -0.34 -20.77
C ALA A 535 18.94 -1.42 -19.81
N PHE A 536 18.14 -1.86 -18.85
CA PHE A 536 18.48 -2.96 -17.93
C PHE A 536 18.76 -4.26 -18.69
N ASN A 537 17.88 -4.69 -19.61
CA ASN A 537 18.07 -5.91 -20.39
C ASN A 537 19.33 -5.84 -21.26
N ALA A 538 19.62 -4.68 -21.85
CA ALA A 538 20.82 -4.48 -22.64
C ALA A 538 22.11 -4.60 -21.82
N ALA A 539 22.11 -4.03 -20.60
CA ALA A 539 23.22 -4.10 -19.65
C ALA A 539 23.41 -5.53 -19.11
N ALA A 540 22.33 -6.19 -18.70
CA ALA A 540 22.34 -7.58 -18.21
C ALA A 540 22.83 -8.56 -19.29
N ALA A 541 22.40 -8.38 -20.55
CA ALA A 541 22.91 -9.15 -21.68
C ALA A 541 24.42 -8.95 -21.89
N ALA A 542 24.90 -7.71 -21.79
CA ALA A 542 26.32 -7.39 -21.95
C ALA A 542 27.19 -7.96 -20.83
N GLU A 543 26.68 -7.94 -19.59
CA GLU A 543 27.34 -8.56 -18.44
C GLU A 543 27.40 -10.09 -18.59
N THR A 544 26.29 -10.70 -18.98
CA THR A 544 26.19 -12.16 -19.19
C THR A 544 27.16 -12.65 -20.26
N ALA A 545 27.27 -11.91 -21.37
CA ALA A 545 28.23 -12.21 -22.43
C ALA A 545 29.69 -12.13 -21.95
N GLU A 546 30.00 -11.23 -21.01
CA GLU A 546 31.34 -11.08 -20.44
C GLU A 546 31.66 -12.21 -19.43
N LEU A 547 30.70 -12.57 -18.60
CA LEU A 547 30.81 -13.66 -17.62
C LEU A 547 31.04 -15.03 -18.29
N ARG A 548 30.49 -15.21 -19.50
CA ARG A 548 30.50 -16.48 -20.26
C ARG A 548 30.03 -17.66 -19.39
N PRO A 549 28.78 -17.62 -18.87
CA PRO A 549 28.24 -18.71 -18.08
C PRO A 549 28.03 -19.97 -18.93
N ASP A 550 27.85 -21.10 -18.27
CA ASP A 550 27.54 -22.36 -18.93
C ASP A 550 26.11 -22.36 -19.50
N ALA A 551 25.18 -21.62 -18.88
CA ALA A 551 23.86 -21.33 -19.45
C ALA A 551 23.24 -20.03 -18.91
N LEU A 552 22.33 -19.47 -19.70
CA LEU A 552 21.36 -18.46 -19.30
C LEU A 552 19.99 -19.10 -19.10
N LEU A 553 19.35 -18.87 -17.96
CA LEU A 553 17.95 -19.21 -17.67
C LEU A 553 17.07 -17.96 -17.82
N THR A 554 16.02 -18.04 -18.63
CA THR A 554 15.09 -16.93 -18.92
C THR A 554 13.68 -17.41 -19.26
N LEU A 555 12.70 -16.53 -19.52
CA LEU A 555 11.33 -16.93 -19.91
C LEU A 555 11.23 -17.27 -21.40
N ALA A 556 10.37 -18.22 -21.72
CA ALA A 556 9.99 -18.64 -23.07
C ALA A 556 8.66 -18.06 -23.53
N THR A 557 7.74 -17.83 -22.59
CA THR A 557 6.39 -17.32 -22.85
C THR A 557 6.00 -16.31 -21.79
N ARG A 558 4.86 -15.65 -21.98
CA ARG A 558 4.24 -14.77 -21.00
C ARG A 558 2.72 -14.72 -21.19
N ASP A 559 2.04 -14.08 -20.24
CA ASP A 559 0.60 -13.83 -20.26
C ASP A 559 -0.26 -15.10 -20.34
N VAL A 560 0.14 -16.16 -19.62
CA VAL A 560 -0.65 -17.38 -19.45
C VAL A 560 -1.86 -17.08 -18.54
N ARG A 561 -2.95 -16.60 -19.14
CA ARG A 561 -4.18 -16.17 -18.44
C ARG A 561 -5.41 -16.76 -19.12
N PRO A 562 -6.56 -16.82 -18.41
CA PRO A 562 -7.82 -17.23 -19.02
C PRO A 562 -8.12 -16.43 -20.29
N GLY A 563 -8.46 -17.14 -21.37
CA GLY A 563 -8.67 -16.57 -22.70
C GLY A 563 -7.53 -16.85 -23.69
N LEU A 564 -6.60 -17.77 -23.37
CA LEU A 564 -5.52 -18.23 -24.24
C LEU A 564 -4.62 -17.10 -24.77
N THR A 565 -4.20 -16.21 -23.88
CA THR A 565 -3.34 -15.05 -24.22
C THR A 565 -1.84 -15.36 -24.20
N GLU A 566 -1.44 -16.60 -23.95
CA GLU A 566 -0.02 -16.99 -23.91
C GLU A 566 0.68 -16.70 -25.24
N SER A 567 1.83 -16.04 -25.18
CA SER A 567 2.63 -15.75 -26.37
C SER A 567 4.13 -15.85 -26.09
N THR A 568 4.92 -16.06 -27.15
CA THR A 568 6.38 -15.87 -27.14
C THR A 568 6.69 -14.57 -27.90
N PRO A 569 7.01 -13.47 -27.19
CA PRO A 569 7.31 -12.19 -27.83
C PRO A 569 8.52 -12.27 -28.77
N HIS A 570 8.49 -11.51 -29.87
CA HIS A 570 9.64 -11.39 -30.77
C HIS A 570 10.90 -10.89 -30.05
N GLY A 571 10.74 -9.98 -29.07
CA GLY A 571 11.87 -9.47 -28.31
C GLY A 571 12.55 -10.51 -27.43
N PHE A 572 11.86 -11.60 -27.03
CA PHE A 572 12.49 -12.74 -26.36
C PHE A 572 13.40 -13.48 -27.35
N VAL A 573 12.90 -13.76 -28.56
CA VAL A 573 13.64 -14.44 -29.61
C VAL A 573 14.90 -13.66 -30.00
N ASP A 574 14.78 -12.35 -30.18
CA ASP A 574 15.92 -11.47 -30.47
C ASP A 574 16.95 -11.48 -29.33
N ALA A 575 16.49 -11.50 -28.08
CA ALA A 575 17.37 -11.58 -26.92
C ALA A 575 18.10 -12.94 -26.87
N TRP A 576 17.44 -14.03 -27.25
CA TRP A 576 18.07 -15.35 -27.37
C TRP A 576 19.11 -15.39 -28.48
N TRP A 577 18.84 -14.79 -29.64
CA TRP A 577 19.84 -14.64 -30.72
C TRP A 577 21.06 -13.84 -30.25
N ARG A 578 20.85 -12.77 -29.48
CA ARG A 578 21.97 -12.01 -28.89
C ARG A 578 22.85 -12.87 -27.98
N MET A 579 22.27 -13.79 -27.23
CA MET A 579 23.02 -14.72 -26.36
C MET A 579 23.67 -15.86 -27.14
N HIS A 580 22.98 -16.36 -28.18
CA HIS A 580 23.54 -17.29 -29.15
C HIS A 580 24.82 -16.74 -29.79
N ASP A 581 24.78 -15.51 -30.28
CA ASP A 581 25.92 -14.84 -30.91
C ASP A 581 27.08 -14.61 -29.92
N ALA A 582 26.77 -14.48 -28.63
CA ALA A 582 27.74 -14.41 -27.54
C ALA A 582 28.28 -15.79 -27.12
N GLY A 583 27.80 -16.88 -27.70
CA GLY A 583 28.19 -18.25 -27.40
C GLY A 583 27.60 -18.80 -26.08
N VAL A 584 26.54 -18.17 -25.55
CA VAL A 584 25.88 -18.57 -24.30
C VAL A 584 24.66 -19.44 -24.61
N PRO A 585 24.61 -20.71 -24.15
CA PRO A 585 23.42 -21.54 -24.24
C PRO A 585 22.23 -20.93 -23.48
N VAL A 586 21.03 -21.01 -24.04
CA VAL A 586 19.82 -20.47 -23.41
C VAL A 586 18.87 -21.60 -23.03
N VAL A 587 18.41 -21.57 -21.79
CA VAL A 587 17.33 -22.40 -21.25
C VAL A 587 16.14 -21.48 -21.00
N ALA A 588 15.11 -21.57 -21.84
CA ALA A 588 13.92 -20.74 -21.78
C ALA A 588 12.77 -21.51 -21.12
N VAL A 589 12.16 -20.95 -20.08
CA VAL A 589 11.12 -21.58 -19.25
C VAL A 589 9.75 -21.08 -19.65
N ARG A 590 8.81 -21.99 -19.94
CA ARG A 590 7.40 -21.61 -20.17
C ARG A 590 6.81 -21.01 -18.90
N ASP A 591 6.08 -19.90 -19.03
CA ASP A 591 5.50 -19.19 -17.90
C ASP A 591 4.37 -20.01 -17.23
N ASN A 592 4.08 -19.73 -15.96
CA ASN A 592 2.98 -20.36 -15.21
C ASN A 592 1.63 -19.66 -15.47
N PRO A 593 0.49 -20.34 -15.26
CA PRO A 593 -0.82 -19.69 -15.30
C PRO A 593 -0.96 -18.62 -14.23
N ARG A 594 -1.75 -17.59 -14.53
CA ARG A 594 -2.05 -16.46 -13.65
C ARG A 594 -3.55 -16.44 -13.34
N PRO A 595 -3.97 -16.95 -12.18
CA PRO A 595 -5.37 -16.96 -11.78
C PRO A 595 -5.98 -15.54 -11.74
N PRO A 596 -7.27 -15.35 -12.04
CA PRO A 596 -7.93 -14.05 -11.89
C PRO A 596 -8.35 -13.78 -10.43
N PHE A 597 -7.78 -14.49 -9.48
CA PHE A 597 -8.12 -14.42 -8.05
C PHE A 597 -6.88 -14.73 -7.20
N PHE A 598 -6.84 -14.16 -5.99
CA PHE A 598 -5.76 -14.40 -5.04
C PHE A 598 -5.90 -15.79 -4.40
N VAL A 599 -5.03 -16.73 -4.77
CA VAL A 599 -5.19 -18.16 -4.48
C VAL A 599 -5.28 -18.50 -2.98
N PRO A 600 -4.39 -17.98 -2.09
CA PRO A 600 -4.52 -18.27 -0.66
C PRO A 600 -5.85 -17.79 -0.04
N GLU A 601 -6.40 -16.69 -0.56
CA GLU A 601 -7.69 -16.16 -0.11
C GLU A 601 -8.86 -17.00 -0.65
N CYS A 602 -8.77 -17.46 -1.89
CA CYS A 602 -9.75 -18.40 -2.45
C CYS A 602 -9.83 -19.67 -1.60
N ILE A 603 -8.69 -20.30 -1.28
CA ILE A 603 -8.65 -21.49 -0.43
C ILE A 603 -9.18 -21.18 0.98
N SER A 604 -8.80 -20.04 1.57
CA SER A 604 -9.26 -19.66 2.91
C SER A 604 -10.78 -19.45 2.98
N THR A 605 -11.43 -19.06 1.88
CA THR A 605 -12.85 -18.69 1.85
C THR A 605 -13.74 -19.81 1.31
N GLN A 606 -13.31 -20.49 0.25
CA GLN A 606 -14.08 -21.55 -0.41
C GLN A 606 -13.69 -22.95 0.06
N GLY A 607 -12.52 -23.10 0.67
CA GLY A 607 -11.98 -24.38 1.12
C GLY A 607 -10.86 -24.89 0.22
N ARG A 608 -10.01 -25.74 0.80
CA ARG A 608 -8.76 -26.27 0.23
C ARG A 608 -8.90 -26.94 -1.14
N HIS A 609 -9.97 -27.71 -1.34
CA HIS A 609 -10.23 -28.44 -2.60
C HIS A 609 -11.42 -27.89 -3.37
N ALA A 610 -11.75 -26.60 -3.19
CA ALA A 610 -12.83 -25.99 -3.91
C ALA A 610 -12.51 -25.89 -5.41
N GLU A 611 -13.41 -26.40 -6.26
CA GLU A 611 -13.25 -26.32 -7.72
C GLU A 611 -13.12 -24.87 -8.22
N GLY A 612 -13.70 -23.91 -7.50
CA GLY A 612 -13.62 -22.48 -7.81
C GLY A 612 -12.23 -21.87 -7.62
N CYS A 613 -11.29 -22.58 -6.98
CA CYS A 613 -9.91 -22.16 -6.82
C CYS A 613 -8.95 -22.80 -7.84
N ALA A 614 -9.45 -23.54 -8.83
CA ALA A 614 -8.66 -24.18 -9.86
C ALA A 614 -9.02 -23.62 -11.25
N LEU A 615 -8.02 -23.47 -12.13
CA LEU A 615 -8.23 -23.01 -13.51
C LEU A 615 -8.52 -24.19 -14.44
N ASP A 616 -9.23 -23.93 -15.54
CA ASP A 616 -9.33 -24.87 -16.65
C ASP A 616 -8.06 -24.78 -17.50
N ARG A 617 -7.36 -25.90 -17.69
CA ARG A 617 -6.08 -25.93 -18.42
C ARG A 617 -6.25 -25.39 -19.84
N HIS A 618 -7.35 -25.74 -20.48
CA HIS A 618 -7.67 -25.36 -21.86
C HIS A 618 -7.99 -23.88 -22.05
N ASP A 619 -8.23 -23.14 -20.95
CA ASP A 619 -8.47 -21.70 -21.00
C ASP A 619 -7.17 -20.89 -20.87
N VAL A 620 -6.10 -21.50 -20.35
CA VAL A 620 -4.85 -20.82 -20.04
C VAL A 620 -3.67 -21.29 -20.89
N TYR A 621 -3.61 -22.58 -21.21
CA TYR A 621 -2.55 -23.16 -22.03
C TYR A 621 -3.07 -23.63 -23.40
N PRO A 622 -2.48 -23.18 -24.52
CA PRO A 622 -2.67 -23.83 -25.81
C PRO A 622 -2.08 -25.24 -25.81
N THR A 623 -2.61 -26.10 -26.68
CA THR A 623 -2.19 -27.50 -26.84
C THR A 623 -0.69 -27.64 -27.10
N LEU A 624 -0.13 -26.73 -27.89
CA LEU A 624 1.31 -26.61 -28.10
C LEU A 624 1.76 -25.25 -27.57
N PRO A 625 2.92 -25.17 -26.89
CA PRO A 625 3.46 -23.89 -26.46
C PRO A 625 3.74 -22.99 -27.68
N PRO A 626 3.56 -21.65 -27.58
CA PRO A 626 3.75 -20.73 -28.69
C PRO A 626 5.12 -20.85 -29.38
N TYR A 627 6.19 -21.10 -28.61
CA TYR A 627 7.53 -21.27 -29.17
C TYR A 627 7.69 -22.50 -30.07
N ALA A 628 6.83 -23.52 -29.97
CA ALA A 628 6.93 -24.73 -30.79
C ALA A 628 6.61 -24.48 -32.28
N ALA A 629 5.89 -23.39 -32.58
CA ALA A 629 5.55 -22.99 -33.94
C ALA A 629 6.49 -21.94 -34.53
N LEU A 630 7.50 -21.47 -33.77
CA LEU A 630 8.40 -20.43 -34.23
C LEU A 630 9.40 -20.97 -35.26
N PRO A 631 9.50 -20.33 -36.45
CA PRO A 631 10.41 -20.80 -37.50
C PRO A 631 11.87 -20.42 -37.25
N ASP A 632 12.14 -19.46 -36.35
CA ASP A 632 13.42 -18.79 -36.20
C ASP A 632 13.88 -18.75 -34.72
N VAL A 633 14.28 -19.90 -34.20
CA VAL A 633 14.82 -20.04 -32.85
C VAL A 633 16.30 -20.45 -32.94
N PRO A 634 17.22 -19.81 -32.20
CA PRO A 634 18.62 -20.18 -32.24
C PRO A 634 18.85 -21.64 -31.82
N PRO A 635 19.81 -22.35 -32.44
CA PRO A 635 19.98 -23.79 -32.23
C PRO A 635 20.50 -24.19 -30.83
N ASN A 636 21.04 -23.25 -30.05
CA ASN A 636 21.49 -23.47 -28.68
C ASN A 636 20.45 -22.99 -27.64
N VAL A 637 19.20 -22.78 -28.05
CA VAL A 637 18.06 -22.54 -27.16
C VAL A 637 17.34 -23.84 -26.90
N SER A 638 17.04 -24.11 -25.64
CA SER A 638 16.26 -25.25 -25.19
C SER A 638 15.11 -24.78 -24.30
N PHE A 639 14.01 -25.53 -24.27
CA PHE A 639 12.79 -25.11 -23.58
C PHE A 639 12.40 -26.07 -22.45
N ILE A 640 12.12 -25.52 -21.27
CA ILE A 640 11.47 -26.23 -20.16
C ILE A 640 9.98 -25.91 -20.21
N ASP A 641 9.15 -26.92 -20.52
CA ASP A 641 7.69 -26.81 -20.43
C ASP A 641 7.25 -27.17 -19.01
N THR A 642 6.87 -26.15 -18.24
CA THR A 642 6.42 -26.28 -16.84
C THR A 642 4.95 -26.66 -16.73
N ALA A 643 4.17 -26.59 -17.81
CA ALA A 643 2.73 -26.85 -17.78
C ALA A 643 2.37 -28.25 -17.25
N PRO A 644 3.11 -29.33 -17.52
CA PRO A 644 2.85 -30.65 -16.93
C PRO A 644 3.18 -30.75 -15.43
N ALA A 645 3.99 -29.82 -14.92
CA ALA A 645 4.37 -29.77 -13.51
C ALA A 645 3.46 -28.84 -12.68
N ILE A 646 2.57 -28.06 -13.32
CA ILE A 646 1.68 -27.09 -12.66
C ILE A 646 0.19 -27.45 -12.89
N CYS A 647 -0.11 -28.17 -13.96
CA CYS A 647 -1.48 -28.52 -14.33
C CYS A 647 -1.59 -30.02 -14.62
N GLU A 648 -2.71 -30.59 -14.17
CA GLU A 648 -3.20 -31.90 -14.58
C GLU A 648 -3.64 -31.90 -16.06
N GLN A 649 -4.33 -32.95 -16.50
CA GLN A 649 -4.81 -33.08 -17.88
C GLN A 649 -5.78 -31.97 -18.28
N ASP A 650 -6.77 -31.68 -17.43
CA ASP A 650 -7.84 -30.73 -17.74
C ASP A 650 -7.87 -29.50 -16.82
N ARG A 651 -7.17 -29.55 -15.68
CA ARG A 651 -7.24 -28.54 -14.62
C ARG A 651 -5.86 -28.12 -14.13
N CYS A 652 -5.75 -26.87 -13.69
CA CYS A 652 -4.61 -26.36 -12.95
C CYS A 652 -5.07 -26.06 -11.52
N PRO A 653 -4.91 -27.00 -10.57
CA PRO A 653 -5.38 -26.84 -9.20
C PRO A 653 -4.53 -25.81 -8.42
N ALA A 654 -5.12 -25.22 -7.38
CA ALA A 654 -4.42 -24.33 -6.46
C ALA A 654 -3.45 -25.07 -5.52
N GLU A 655 -3.61 -26.39 -5.38
CA GLU A 655 -2.78 -27.24 -4.54
C GLU A 655 -2.51 -28.57 -5.26
N ILE A 656 -1.28 -29.04 -5.18
CA ILE A 656 -0.86 -30.33 -5.70
C ILE A 656 0.02 -31.00 -4.64
N GLY A 657 -0.31 -32.24 -4.29
CA GLY A 657 0.52 -33.04 -3.37
C GLY A 657 0.76 -32.34 -2.03
N ASN A 658 -0.27 -31.75 -1.40
CA ASN A 658 -0.20 -30.98 -0.15
C ASN A 658 0.62 -29.68 -0.21
N VAL A 659 1.03 -29.24 -1.40
CA VAL A 659 1.78 -28.00 -1.60
C VAL A 659 0.92 -26.99 -2.34
N LEU A 660 0.80 -25.79 -1.77
CA LEU A 660 0.10 -24.66 -2.36
C LEU A 660 0.87 -24.18 -3.59
N VAL A 661 0.23 -24.15 -4.75
CA VAL A 661 0.88 -23.84 -6.04
C VAL A 661 1.23 -22.36 -6.12
N TYR A 662 0.30 -21.48 -5.76
CA TYR A 662 0.43 -20.02 -5.94
C TYR A 662 0.41 -19.27 -4.61
N MET A 663 1.30 -18.30 -4.48
CA MET A 663 1.34 -17.41 -3.31
C MET A 663 0.41 -16.20 -3.44
N ASP A 664 0.05 -15.83 -4.66
CA ASP A 664 -0.87 -14.75 -4.99
C ASP A 664 -1.71 -15.13 -6.23
N ASP A 665 -2.06 -14.17 -7.09
CA ASP A 665 -2.79 -14.36 -8.35
C ASP A 665 -1.87 -14.48 -9.59
N ASN A 666 -0.55 -14.59 -9.38
CA ASN A 666 0.44 -14.42 -10.45
C ASN A 666 1.67 -15.33 -10.33
N HIS A 667 2.15 -15.59 -9.11
CA HIS A 667 3.42 -16.23 -8.81
C HIS A 667 3.25 -17.55 -8.05
N LEU A 668 4.14 -18.49 -8.34
CA LEU A 668 4.25 -19.75 -7.63
C LEU A 668 4.81 -19.54 -6.22
N THR A 669 4.39 -20.36 -5.26
CA THR A 669 5.09 -20.44 -3.98
C THR A 669 6.50 -21.01 -4.21
N ALA A 670 7.50 -20.52 -3.48
CA ALA A 670 8.85 -21.06 -3.54
C ALA A 670 8.89 -22.53 -3.15
N THR A 671 8.08 -22.93 -2.17
CA THR A 671 7.91 -24.33 -1.76
C THR A 671 7.43 -25.18 -2.93
N TYR A 672 6.44 -24.72 -3.71
CA TYR A 672 5.98 -25.46 -4.89
C TYR A 672 7.05 -25.51 -5.97
N ALA A 673 7.69 -24.38 -6.26
CA ALA A 673 8.71 -24.32 -7.29
C ALA A 673 9.91 -25.24 -6.97
N GLU A 674 10.30 -25.35 -5.70
CA GLU A 674 11.34 -26.28 -5.22
C GLU A 674 11.01 -27.74 -5.57
N THR A 675 9.73 -28.15 -5.51
CA THR A 675 9.31 -29.52 -5.89
C THR A 675 9.46 -29.82 -7.39
N MET A 676 9.65 -28.79 -8.23
CA MET A 676 9.93 -28.96 -9.67
C MET A 676 11.42 -29.17 -9.97
N ALA A 677 12.29 -29.22 -8.95
CA ALA A 677 13.73 -29.45 -9.16
C ALA A 677 14.07 -30.65 -10.07
N PRO A 678 13.38 -31.81 -9.99
CA PRO A 678 13.62 -32.92 -10.92
C PRO A 678 13.38 -32.56 -12.39
N VAL A 679 12.35 -31.74 -12.69
CA VAL A 679 12.04 -31.28 -14.06
C VAL A 679 13.20 -30.47 -14.63
N PHE A 680 13.82 -29.62 -13.80
CA PHE A 680 14.98 -28.82 -14.19
C PHE A 680 16.22 -29.72 -14.34
N ALA A 681 16.48 -30.60 -13.37
CA ALA A 681 17.59 -31.53 -13.38
C ALA A 681 17.62 -32.40 -14.65
N ASP A 682 16.47 -32.98 -15.02
CA ASP A 682 16.29 -33.80 -16.21
C ASP A 682 16.54 -33.01 -17.50
N HIS A 683 16.15 -31.73 -17.54
CA HIS A 683 16.39 -30.87 -18.69
C HIS A 683 17.88 -30.59 -18.88
N PHE A 684 18.59 -30.20 -17.82
CA PHE A 684 20.03 -29.97 -17.87
C PHE A 684 20.80 -31.25 -18.27
N GLU A 685 20.41 -32.42 -17.75
CA GLU A 685 21.03 -33.70 -18.14
C GLU A 685 20.75 -34.06 -19.61
N SER A 686 19.48 -34.05 -20.02
CA SER A 686 19.06 -34.57 -21.33
C SER A 686 19.35 -33.62 -22.50
N ARG A 687 19.37 -32.31 -22.28
CA ARG A 687 19.53 -31.30 -23.33
C ARG A 687 20.90 -30.67 -23.38
N LEU A 688 21.53 -30.48 -22.22
CA LEU A 688 22.85 -29.86 -22.12
C LEU A 688 23.96 -30.88 -21.83
N GLY A 689 23.60 -32.12 -21.47
CA GLY A 689 24.56 -33.20 -21.21
C GLY A 689 25.35 -33.02 -19.91
N TRP A 690 24.73 -32.36 -18.92
CA TRP A 690 25.37 -31.96 -17.67
C TRP A 690 25.18 -32.94 -16.53
#